data_AF-A0A0E0PV20-F1
#
_entry.id   AF-A0A0E0PV20-F1
#
_cell.length_a   1.000
_cell.length_b   1.000
_cell.length_c   1.000
_cell.angle_alpha   90.00
_cell.angle_beta   90.00
_cell.angle_gamma   90.00
#
_symmetry.space_group_name_H-M   'P 1'
#
loop_
_entity.id
_entity.type
_entity.pdbx_description
1 polymer ?
#
loop_
_entity_poly.entity_id
_entity_poly.type
_entity_poly.pdbx_seq_one_letter_code
_entity_poly.pdbx_strand_id
1 'polypeptide(L)'
;MHSQASAAAEKAVVAPYGSWESPISAAAVSAAGRTVEGLAVAGDGRLLWVETRPEEGGRAVLVKEAAEPGGDAVDVTPEGFAVRSLAQEYGGGAFAVQGDVVVFSNYSDQRLYKQTIGDNSAQPLTPDYTGSVLRYADGVFDPHFCRYVTIMEDHRKDSSNPVTTIAAVTISDRDANEPTVLVSGNDFYAFPRIDPIKRRMAWIEWSNPNMSWDKAQLWVGYFSEKGEVHNKICIAGGDPTLVESPTEPKWTSKGELFFITDRESGFWNIYKWDEESNLIVQLYSLDAEFSKPMWIFGVSSYGFLGKDDTSNKINGRSCAGVLDHDSGSFSELDIPFSSVTNIVSGDGFFYVEGASATLPVSIAKSPARRLMLISMPRTIIFSKGRQMRNLRYWSEPMVDLQMKHVEFWILVFSTGQAEDGHLLMLTMGEAQVETGRVDAQRLCVTGESAGGFTTLACLAFRQIFKAGNRKAYFERSPINFVDRFSCPIILFQGLEDTVVSPVQATTIYKAIKDKGLPVALVEYEGEQHGFRKAENIKFTLEQQMVFFARLVGHFKVADGITPIKIDNFDEPSFIPKEAFAYLLFWLGLRPVAAPYGSWRSPITADVVSGADKRLGGIALAGDGRLLWIEGRPEEKGRMVIVKEDDKPVDIIPQEFAARTLAQEYGGGAFSVKDNVVVFSNYKDQRLYKQTGVPVPLTPDYGGPDVSYADGVFDPHFSRYVTVIEEPKVLISGNDFYAFPRIDHNNKRMAWIEWSHPNMPWDKSELWVGYFSESGDLTKRVCVAGSNPMLVESPTEPKWSPKGELFFLTDRGSGFWNIYKWVEHTNEVISVYTLDAEFTRPLWVFGISSYGFLGESNHIVFSYRQHGRSYLGVLDSDIGSVSLLDTPFTDLSNVVTGNDYFYIEGASATVPMSIAKVALNEDRTKVVSFSIIWSSSSDVVQYSSFFSAPEFVEFSTSSTGQKAYAYFYPPSNPNFQGLPDEKPPLLVKTHGGPTAETRGILDLSVQYWTSRGWAYLDVNYGGSTGFGREYRERLLGKWGIVDVDDCCSCARVLVESGKVDERRLCITGRSAGGYTTLASLAFRDTFKAGASLYGIGDLSLLRAETHKFESHYTDNLVGNENAYYERSPINFVDKFTCPVILFQGLDDKVVPPDQARKIYKALKEKGLPVALVEYEGEQHGFRKAENIKFTLEQQMVFFARLVGNFKPGMDLRQVRNAGKFLIKLKSAC
;
A
#
# COMPACT_ATOMS: atom_id res chain seq x y z
N MET A 1 -24.88 -36.04 6.72
CA MET A 1 -24.38 -36.99 7.74
C MET A 1 -22.97 -37.39 7.34
N HIS A 2 -21.94 -36.99 8.08
CA HIS A 2 -20.62 -37.60 7.96
C HIS A 2 -20.10 -37.94 9.35
N SER A 3 -19.89 -39.24 9.53
CA SER A 3 -19.40 -39.90 10.72
C SER A 3 -17.98 -39.42 11.06
N GLN A 4 -17.77 -39.06 12.33
CA GLN A 4 -16.45 -38.91 12.92
C GLN A 4 -15.71 -40.26 12.83
N ALA A 5 -14.77 -40.36 11.89
CA ALA A 5 -13.72 -41.38 11.97
C ALA A 5 -12.59 -40.79 12.81
N SER A 6 -12.41 -41.33 14.02
CA SER A 6 -11.25 -41.06 14.86
C SER A 6 -10.01 -41.72 14.23
N ALA A 7 -9.31 -41.01 13.37
CA ALA A 7 -7.96 -41.40 12.98
C ALA A 7 -7.02 -41.03 14.13
N ALA A 8 -6.39 -42.05 14.73
CA ALA A 8 -5.30 -41.87 15.66
C ALA A 8 -4.25 -40.97 15.01
N ALA A 9 -3.86 -39.89 15.69
CA ALA A 9 -2.82 -38.99 15.22
C ALA A 9 -1.49 -39.75 15.14
N GLU A 10 -1.18 -40.30 13.96
CA GLU A 10 0.18 -40.67 13.62
C GLU A 10 1.05 -39.41 13.78
N LYS A 11 2.17 -39.56 14.48
CA LYS A 11 3.11 -38.46 14.66
C LYS A 11 3.50 -37.91 13.29
N ALA A 12 3.20 -36.65 13.05
CA ALA A 12 3.68 -35.93 11.86
C ALA A 12 5.19 -36.13 11.73
N VAL A 13 5.63 -36.65 10.59
CA VAL A 13 7.05 -36.85 10.28
C VAL A 13 7.60 -35.53 9.73
N VAL A 14 8.70 -35.06 10.30
CA VAL A 14 9.39 -33.87 9.81
C VAL A 14 10.14 -34.23 8.53
N ALA A 15 9.77 -33.64 7.40
CA ALA A 15 10.43 -33.78 6.12
C ALA A 15 10.67 -32.41 5.47
N PRO A 16 11.75 -32.23 4.67
CA PRO A 16 11.98 -30.99 3.94
C PRO A 16 10.79 -30.57 3.07
N TYR A 17 10.48 -29.27 3.04
CA TYR A 17 9.46 -28.72 2.15
C TYR A 17 9.74 -29.09 0.69
N GLY A 18 8.71 -29.55 -0.02
CA GLY A 18 8.80 -30.08 -1.38
C GLY A 18 9.08 -31.60 -1.48
N SER A 19 9.43 -32.27 -0.38
CA SER A 19 9.75 -33.72 -0.37
C SER A 19 8.66 -34.61 0.26
N TRP A 20 7.49 -34.05 0.57
CA TRP A 20 6.42 -34.78 1.25
C TRP A 20 5.72 -35.73 0.29
N GLU A 21 5.34 -36.90 0.79
CA GLU A 21 4.49 -37.82 0.05
C GLU A 21 3.07 -37.22 -0.03
N SER A 22 2.52 -37.13 -1.24
CA SER A 22 1.21 -36.55 -1.53
C SER A 22 0.32 -37.61 -2.18
N PRO A 23 -0.94 -37.78 -1.75
CA PRO A 23 -1.89 -38.65 -2.43
C PRO A 23 -2.40 -38.04 -3.75
N ILE A 24 -2.15 -36.75 -3.98
CA ILE A 24 -2.47 -36.08 -5.24
C ILE A 24 -1.27 -36.27 -6.17
N SER A 25 -1.51 -36.83 -7.35
CA SER A 25 -0.46 -37.04 -8.36
C SER A 25 -0.73 -36.20 -9.60
N ALA A 26 0.29 -35.97 -10.42
CA ALA A 26 0.11 -35.33 -11.73
C ALA A 26 -0.95 -36.04 -12.61
N ALA A 27 -1.14 -37.34 -12.42
CA ALA A 27 -2.21 -38.10 -13.07
C ALA A 27 -3.61 -37.73 -12.53
N ALA A 28 -3.77 -37.59 -11.21
CA ALA A 28 -5.03 -37.16 -10.60
C ALA A 28 -5.41 -35.74 -11.05
N VAL A 29 -4.45 -34.82 -11.04
CA VAL A 29 -4.61 -33.44 -11.52
C VAL A 29 -5.05 -33.39 -12.99
N SER A 30 -4.41 -34.21 -13.83
CA SER A 30 -4.73 -34.28 -15.24
C SER A 30 -6.12 -34.89 -15.50
N ALA A 31 -6.57 -35.83 -14.67
CA ALA A 31 -7.86 -36.48 -14.81
C ALA A 31 -9.02 -35.55 -14.41
N ALA A 32 -8.78 -34.62 -13.48
CA ALA A 32 -9.77 -33.66 -13.03
C ALA A 32 -9.91 -32.39 -13.90
N GLY A 33 -9.20 -32.32 -15.03
CA GLY A 33 -9.18 -31.17 -15.93
C GLY A 33 -10.46 -30.88 -16.74
N ARG A 34 -11.62 -31.41 -16.33
CA ARG A 34 -12.90 -31.16 -17.02
C ARG A 34 -13.31 -29.70 -16.83
N THR A 35 -13.58 -29.00 -17.92
CA THR A 35 -14.05 -27.60 -17.93
C THR A 35 -15.46 -27.52 -18.45
N VAL A 36 -16.27 -26.68 -17.83
CA VAL A 36 -17.63 -26.34 -18.26
C VAL A 36 -17.62 -24.95 -18.92
N GLU A 37 -18.28 -24.81 -20.06
CA GLU A 37 -18.43 -23.55 -20.80
C GLU A 37 -19.79 -23.48 -21.52
N GLY A 38 -20.31 -22.27 -21.74
CA GLY A 38 -21.50 -22.01 -22.55
C GLY A 38 -22.79 -22.60 -21.98
N LEU A 39 -23.62 -21.78 -21.34
CA LEU A 39 -24.89 -22.23 -20.76
C LEU A 39 -26.07 -21.88 -21.66
N ALA A 40 -27.02 -22.80 -21.82
CA ALA A 40 -28.32 -22.54 -22.44
C ALA A 40 -29.43 -23.37 -21.77
N VAL A 41 -30.68 -22.95 -21.91
CA VAL A 41 -31.84 -23.71 -21.41
C VAL A 41 -32.59 -24.33 -22.59
N ALA A 42 -32.83 -25.64 -22.54
CA ALA A 42 -33.59 -26.38 -23.53
C ALA A 42 -35.09 -26.09 -23.43
N GLY A 43 -35.87 -26.52 -24.43
CA GLY A 43 -37.33 -26.30 -24.47
C GLY A 43 -38.12 -26.94 -23.32
N ASP A 44 -37.54 -27.91 -22.63
CA ASP A 44 -38.11 -28.58 -21.45
C ASP A 44 -37.60 -28.00 -20.11
N GLY A 45 -36.96 -26.83 -20.14
CA GLY A 45 -36.50 -26.11 -18.95
C GLY A 45 -35.19 -26.62 -18.34
N ARG A 46 -34.60 -27.66 -18.92
CA ARG A 46 -33.34 -28.27 -18.46
C ARG A 46 -32.11 -27.57 -19.02
N LEU A 47 -31.05 -27.52 -18.22
CA LEU A 47 -29.80 -26.88 -18.60
C LEU A 47 -29.01 -27.70 -19.62
N LEU A 48 -28.35 -26.98 -20.54
CA LEU A 48 -27.33 -27.48 -21.46
C LEU A 48 -26.01 -26.75 -21.22
N TRP A 49 -24.89 -27.47 -21.27
CA TRP A 49 -23.53 -26.92 -21.18
C TRP A 49 -22.53 -27.69 -22.03
N VAL A 50 -21.42 -27.07 -22.41
CA VAL A 50 -20.28 -27.75 -23.05
C VAL A 50 -19.29 -28.17 -21.99
N GLU A 51 -18.82 -29.42 -22.06
CA GLU A 51 -17.85 -30.02 -21.14
C GLU A 51 -16.66 -30.60 -21.90
N THR A 52 -15.43 -30.38 -21.42
CA THR A 52 -14.24 -30.99 -22.03
C THR A 52 -14.01 -32.42 -21.53
N ARG A 53 -13.45 -33.25 -22.42
CA ARG A 53 -13.10 -34.66 -22.19
C ARG A 53 -11.59 -34.86 -22.39
N PRO A 54 -10.74 -34.58 -21.38
CA PRO A 54 -9.29 -34.75 -21.49
C PRO A 54 -8.85 -36.16 -21.91
N GLU A 55 -9.57 -37.18 -21.44
CA GLU A 55 -9.32 -38.60 -21.76
C GLU A 55 -9.73 -38.98 -23.20
N GLU A 56 -10.58 -38.20 -23.84
CA GLU A 56 -11.01 -38.37 -25.24
C GLU A 56 -10.25 -37.40 -26.17
N GLY A 57 -8.95 -37.23 -25.94
CA GLY A 57 -8.11 -36.32 -26.73
C GLY A 57 -8.46 -34.83 -26.57
N GLY A 58 -9.13 -34.45 -25.49
CA GLY A 58 -9.52 -33.05 -25.20
C GLY A 58 -10.80 -32.59 -25.91
N ARG A 59 -11.66 -33.52 -26.35
CA ARG A 59 -12.92 -33.24 -27.06
C ARG A 59 -13.89 -32.40 -26.23
N ALA A 60 -14.63 -31.48 -26.86
CA ALA A 60 -15.68 -30.68 -26.23
C ALA A 60 -17.07 -31.25 -26.56
N VAL A 61 -17.88 -31.51 -25.53
CA VAL A 61 -19.15 -32.26 -25.64
C VAL A 61 -20.27 -31.42 -25.05
N LEU A 62 -21.37 -31.23 -25.78
CA LEU A 62 -22.60 -30.65 -25.23
C LEU A 62 -23.31 -31.70 -24.38
N VAL A 63 -23.68 -31.32 -23.16
CA VAL A 63 -24.27 -32.18 -22.13
C VAL A 63 -25.58 -31.57 -21.67
N LYS A 64 -26.58 -32.40 -21.37
CA LYS A 64 -27.90 -32.02 -20.84
C LYS A 64 -28.10 -32.49 -19.41
N GLU A 65 -28.71 -31.62 -18.60
CA GLU A 65 -29.10 -31.91 -17.22
C GLU A 65 -29.97 -33.19 -17.14
N ALA A 66 -29.70 -34.01 -16.12
CA ALA A 66 -30.45 -35.22 -15.84
C ALA A 66 -31.95 -34.91 -15.66
N ALA A 67 -32.79 -35.88 -16.01
CA ALA A 67 -34.24 -35.73 -15.86
C ALA A 67 -34.69 -35.74 -14.39
N GLU A 68 -33.99 -36.50 -13.53
CA GLU A 68 -34.29 -36.66 -12.11
C GLU A 68 -33.13 -36.14 -11.24
N PRO A 69 -33.41 -35.53 -10.07
CA PRO A 69 -32.36 -35.08 -9.15
C PRO A 69 -31.41 -36.22 -8.73
N GLY A 70 -30.11 -36.04 -8.96
CA GLY A 70 -29.08 -37.03 -8.64
C GLY A 70 -28.83 -38.10 -9.71
N GLY A 71 -29.51 -38.02 -10.87
CA GLY A 71 -29.17 -38.83 -12.05
C GLY A 71 -27.95 -38.29 -12.82
N ASP A 72 -27.39 -39.11 -13.70
CA ASP A 72 -26.27 -38.73 -14.55
C ASP A 72 -26.72 -37.80 -15.69
N ALA A 73 -25.89 -36.80 -15.99
CA ALA A 73 -26.08 -35.94 -17.15
C ALA A 73 -25.88 -36.73 -18.45
N VAL A 74 -26.53 -36.29 -19.53
CA VAL A 74 -26.55 -37.03 -20.81
C VAL A 74 -25.80 -36.25 -21.88
N ASP A 75 -24.84 -36.91 -22.54
CA ASP A 75 -24.15 -36.36 -23.71
C ASP A 75 -25.15 -36.16 -24.86
N VAL A 76 -25.18 -34.94 -25.41
CA VAL A 76 -25.99 -34.57 -26.58
C VAL A 76 -25.15 -34.68 -27.85
N THR A 77 -23.85 -34.36 -27.80
CA THR A 77 -23.00 -34.37 -29.00
C THR A 77 -22.72 -35.79 -29.51
N PRO A 78 -22.96 -36.08 -30.80
CA PRO A 78 -22.66 -37.40 -31.38
C PRO A 78 -21.17 -37.77 -31.32
N GLU A 79 -20.88 -39.07 -31.38
CA GLU A 79 -19.51 -39.57 -31.50
C GLU A 79 -18.82 -39.01 -32.76
N GLY A 80 -17.55 -38.63 -32.63
CA GLY A 80 -16.77 -38.01 -33.72
C GLY A 80 -16.95 -36.49 -33.88
N PHE A 81 -17.92 -35.88 -33.21
CA PHE A 81 -18.12 -34.43 -33.19
C PHE A 81 -17.56 -33.78 -31.93
N ALA A 82 -17.15 -32.51 -32.05
CA ALA A 82 -16.73 -31.71 -30.91
C ALA A 82 -17.26 -30.28 -31.02
N VAL A 83 -17.96 -29.81 -29.99
CA VAL A 83 -18.64 -28.50 -29.97
C VAL A 83 -17.63 -27.41 -29.63
N ARG A 84 -16.94 -26.87 -30.64
CA ARG A 84 -15.94 -25.81 -30.46
C ARG A 84 -15.67 -25.05 -31.76
N SER A 85 -15.66 -23.72 -31.66
CA SER A 85 -15.23 -22.82 -32.72
C SER A 85 -13.76 -22.41 -32.57
N LEU A 86 -13.12 -22.13 -33.69
CA LEU A 86 -11.79 -21.51 -33.81
C LEU A 86 -11.89 -20.02 -34.20
N ALA A 87 -13.10 -19.44 -34.23
CA ALA A 87 -13.24 -18.01 -34.47
C ALA A 87 -12.46 -17.19 -33.43
N GLN A 88 -11.75 -16.14 -33.86
CA GLN A 88 -10.78 -15.38 -33.07
C GLN A 88 -9.65 -16.21 -32.42
N GLU A 89 -9.43 -17.45 -32.86
CA GLU A 89 -8.52 -18.46 -32.27
C GLU A 89 -8.88 -18.91 -30.83
N TYR A 90 -9.73 -18.19 -30.10
CA TYR A 90 -10.19 -18.56 -28.75
C TYR A 90 -11.52 -19.31 -28.74
N GLY A 91 -12.38 -19.09 -29.73
CA GLY A 91 -13.70 -19.71 -29.79
C GLY A 91 -14.71 -19.11 -28.82
N GLY A 92 -15.48 -19.96 -28.15
CA GLY A 92 -16.69 -19.57 -27.43
C GLY A 92 -17.91 -19.45 -28.35
N GLY A 93 -19.09 -19.24 -27.77
CA GLY A 93 -20.35 -19.09 -28.52
C GLY A 93 -20.59 -20.21 -29.54
N ALA A 94 -20.10 -21.42 -29.26
CA ALA A 94 -20.00 -22.51 -30.23
C ALA A 94 -21.32 -23.23 -30.47
N PHE A 95 -22.39 -22.87 -29.74
CA PHE A 95 -23.72 -23.41 -29.95
C PHE A 95 -24.80 -22.42 -29.55
N ALA A 96 -26.00 -22.62 -30.06
CA ALA A 96 -27.23 -21.99 -29.59
C ALA A 96 -28.39 -22.98 -29.65
N VAL A 97 -29.44 -22.70 -28.87
CA VAL A 97 -30.59 -23.60 -28.70
C VAL A 97 -31.89 -22.83 -28.88
N GLN A 98 -32.85 -23.42 -29.58
CA GLN A 98 -34.23 -22.97 -29.64
C GLN A 98 -35.15 -24.19 -29.53
N GLY A 99 -35.89 -24.28 -28.42
CA GLY A 99 -36.67 -25.49 -28.11
C GLY A 99 -35.75 -26.71 -27.96
N ASP A 100 -35.98 -27.74 -28.77
CA ASP A 100 -35.15 -28.97 -28.80
C ASP A 100 -34.15 -28.99 -29.98
N VAL A 101 -33.96 -27.87 -30.68
CA VAL A 101 -33.01 -27.77 -31.79
C VAL A 101 -31.74 -27.06 -31.34
N VAL A 102 -30.60 -27.71 -31.58
CA VAL A 102 -29.25 -27.17 -31.35
C VAL A 102 -28.62 -26.86 -32.71
N VAL A 103 -27.99 -25.69 -32.82
CA VAL A 103 -27.02 -25.40 -33.87
C VAL A 103 -25.66 -25.23 -33.22
N PHE A 104 -24.62 -25.92 -33.71
CA PHE A 104 -23.29 -25.87 -33.13
C PHE A 104 -22.16 -25.84 -34.18
N SER A 105 -21.03 -25.25 -33.83
CA SER A 105 -19.79 -25.26 -34.62
C SER A 105 -18.97 -26.50 -34.28
N ASN A 106 -18.68 -27.33 -35.28
CA ASN A 106 -17.90 -28.54 -35.10
C ASN A 106 -16.38 -28.25 -35.22
N TYR A 107 -15.59 -28.77 -34.29
CA TYR A 107 -14.17 -28.47 -34.20
C TYR A 107 -13.37 -28.90 -35.44
N SER A 108 -13.60 -30.12 -35.93
CA SER A 108 -12.73 -30.75 -36.92
C SER A 108 -12.79 -30.07 -38.30
N ASP A 109 -13.94 -29.50 -38.65
CA ASP A 109 -14.18 -28.89 -39.97
C ASP A 109 -14.63 -27.43 -39.89
N GLN A 110 -14.92 -26.90 -38.70
CA GLN A 110 -15.41 -25.55 -38.44
C GLN A 110 -16.77 -25.22 -39.10
N ARG A 111 -17.54 -26.23 -39.49
CA ARG A 111 -18.89 -26.06 -40.08
C ARG A 111 -19.96 -25.93 -39.00
N LEU A 112 -21.09 -25.33 -39.36
CA LEU A 112 -22.28 -25.33 -38.51
C LEU A 112 -23.09 -26.59 -38.75
N TYR A 113 -23.52 -27.23 -37.68
CA TYR A 113 -24.37 -28.41 -37.67
C TYR A 113 -25.65 -28.16 -36.90
N LYS A 114 -26.76 -28.70 -37.40
CA LYS A 114 -28.06 -28.74 -36.76
C LYS A 114 -28.31 -30.13 -36.21
N GLN A 115 -28.81 -30.21 -34.98
CA GLN A 115 -29.17 -31.45 -34.33
C GLN A 115 -30.45 -31.25 -33.50
N THR A 116 -31.28 -32.29 -33.44
CA THR A 116 -32.39 -32.33 -32.47
C THR A 116 -31.92 -33.06 -31.21
N ILE A 117 -32.19 -32.50 -30.03
CA ILE A 117 -31.79 -33.10 -28.75
C ILE A 117 -32.42 -34.49 -28.61
N GLY A 118 -31.59 -35.51 -28.37
CA GLY A 118 -32.00 -36.91 -28.29
C GLY A 118 -31.88 -37.70 -29.59
N ASP A 119 -31.57 -37.03 -30.72
CA ASP A 119 -31.11 -37.69 -31.95
C ASP A 119 -29.58 -37.77 -31.97
N ASN A 120 -29.02 -38.85 -32.50
CA ASN A 120 -27.57 -39.06 -32.65
C ASN A 120 -27.04 -38.59 -34.02
N SER A 121 -27.88 -37.99 -34.86
CA SER A 121 -27.48 -37.45 -36.16
C SER A 121 -27.33 -35.92 -36.15
N ALA A 122 -26.23 -35.42 -36.70
CA ALA A 122 -25.97 -33.99 -36.89
C ALA A 122 -25.91 -33.67 -38.39
N GLN A 123 -26.71 -32.71 -38.84
CA GLN A 123 -26.80 -32.32 -40.25
C GLN A 123 -26.02 -31.02 -40.49
N PRO A 124 -25.10 -30.95 -41.47
CA PRO A 124 -24.39 -29.71 -41.76
C PRO A 124 -25.34 -28.66 -42.37
N LEU A 125 -25.24 -27.42 -41.88
CA LEU A 125 -25.95 -26.25 -42.41
C LEU A 125 -25.11 -25.42 -43.37
N THR A 126 -23.79 -25.50 -43.29
CA THR A 126 -22.86 -24.72 -44.13
C THR A 126 -22.03 -25.62 -45.05
N PRO A 127 -21.60 -25.16 -46.23
CA PRO A 127 -20.91 -25.99 -47.23
C PRO A 127 -19.59 -26.57 -46.71
N ASP A 128 -19.14 -27.65 -47.36
CA ASP A 128 -17.79 -28.18 -47.15
C ASP A 128 -16.81 -27.48 -48.08
N TYR A 129 -15.86 -26.73 -47.52
CA TYR A 129 -14.85 -25.99 -48.27
C TYR A 129 -13.48 -26.68 -48.28
N THR A 130 -13.37 -27.91 -47.75
CA THR A 130 -12.10 -28.61 -47.50
C THR A 130 -11.15 -27.83 -46.58
N GLY A 131 -11.21 -28.14 -45.28
CA GLY A 131 -10.40 -27.48 -44.24
C GLY A 131 -11.13 -26.34 -43.51
N SER A 132 -10.47 -25.77 -42.49
CA SER A 132 -11.06 -24.85 -41.50
C SER A 132 -11.11 -23.37 -41.96
N VAL A 133 -11.49 -23.13 -43.22
CA VAL A 133 -11.37 -21.82 -43.88
C VAL A 133 -12.52 -20.85 -43.62
N LEU A 134 -13.70 -21.35 -43.24
CA LEU A 134 -14.79 -20.54 -42.68
C LEU A 134 -15.03 -20.98 -41.24
N ARG A 135 -15.23 -20.02 -40.34
CA ARG A 135 -15.43 -20.29 -38.91
C ARG A 135 -16.63 -19.51 -38.39
N TYR A 136 -17.43 -20.15 -37.55
CA TYR A 136 -18.70 -19.59 -37.08
C TYR A 136 -18.78 -19.58 -35.54
N ALA A 137 -19.36 -18.52 -34.97
CA ALA A 137 -19.57 -18.37 -33.52
C ALA A 137 -20.67 -17.35 -33.18
N ASP A 138 -21.10 -17.36 -31.91
CA ASP A 138 -22.03 -16.39 -31.29
C ASP A 138 -23.39 -16.26 -31.99
N GLY A 139 -23.91 -17.37 -32.50
CA GLY A 139 -25.12 -17.34 -33.28
C GLY A 139 -26.42 -17.29 -32.46
N VAL A 140 -27.48 -16.82 -33.12
CA VAL A 140 -28.82 -16.64 -32.57
C VAL A 140 -29.87 -17.05 -33.60
N PHE A 141 -30.97 -17.63 -33.13
CA PHE A 141 -32.12 -17.93 -33.99
C PHE A 141 -32.91 -16.66 -34.30
N ASP A 142 -33.25 -16.46 -35.56
CA ASP A 142 -34.09 -15.35 -36.03
C ASP A 142 -35.55 -15.83 -36.21
N PRO A 143 -36.47 -15.48 -35.29
CA PRO A 143 -37.85 -15.92 -35.36
C PRO A 143 -38.64 -15.27 -36.50
N HIS A 144 -38.15 -14.17 -37.09
CA HIS A 144 -38.88 -13.43 -38.12
C HIS A 144 -38.67 -13.99 -39.53
N PHE A 145 -37.51 -14.60 -39.77
CA PHE A 145 -37.09 -15.06 -41.11
C PHE A 145 -36.67 -16.55 -41.15
N CYS A 146 -36.89 -17.32 -40.07
CA CYS A 146 -36.59 -18.75 -39.99
C CYS A 146 -35.14 -19.11 -40.37
N ARG A 147 -34.18 -18.31 -39.88
CA ARG A 147 -32.75 -18.43 -40.18
C ARG A 147 -31.90 -18.37 -38.92
N TYR A 148 -30.64 -18.75 -39.04
CA TYR A 148 -29.63 -18.67 -38.00
C TYR A 148 -28.71 -17.50 -38.33
N VAL A 149 -28.58 -16.53 -37.43
CA VAL A 149 -27.67 -15.38 -37.62
C VAL A 149 -26.43 -15.62 -36.77
N THR A 150 -25.24 -15.52 -37.34
CA THR A 150 -23.97 -15.90 -36.69
C THR A 150 -22.85 -14.94 -37.09
N ILE A 151 -21.80 -14.87 -36.27
CA ILE A 151 -20.52 -14.33 -36.72
C ILE A 151 -19.88 -15.35 -37.66
N MET A 152 -19.27 -14.88 -38.74
CA MET A 152 -18.53 -15.66 -39.72
C MET A 152 -17.18 -15.00 -40.01
N GLU A 153 -16.09 -15.74 -39.80
CA GLU A 153 -14.73 -15.38 -40.24
C GLU A 153 -14.39 -16.10 -41.54
N ASP A 154 -14.01 -15.35 -42.57
CA ASP A 154 -13.63 -15.88 -43.89
C ASP A 154 -12.12 -15.79 -44.12
N HIS A 155 -11.44 -16.93 -43.97
CA HIS A 155 -9.99 -17.09 -44.16
C HIS A 155 -9.60 -17.49 -45.58
N ARG A 156 -10.55 -17.64 -46.52
CA ARG A 156 -10.27 -18.15 -47.87
C ARG A 156 -9.33 -17.26 -48.67
N LYS A 157 -9.35 -15.95 -48.40
CA LYS A 157 -8.48 -14.96 -49.06
C LYS A 157 -7.20 -14.68 -48.29
N ASP A 158 -7.31 -14.52 -46.97
CA ASP A 158 -6.20 -14.20 -46.09
C ASP A 158 -6.42 -14.93 -44.75
N SER A 159 -5.57 -15.90 -44.46
CA SER A 159 -5.65 -16.66 -43.22
C SER A 159 -5.18 -15.87 -42.00
N SER A 160 -4.39 -14.81 -42.20
CA SER A 160 -3.80 -13.98 -41.15
C SER A 160 -4.66 -12.79 -40.75
N ASN A 161 -5.50 -12.29 -41.66
CA ASN A 161 -6.46 -11.22 -41.40
C ASN A 161 -7.81 -11.54 -42.08
N PRO A 162 -8.58 -12.51 -41.53
CA PRO A 162 -9.83 -12.94 -42.14
C PRO A 162 -10.88 -11.82 -42.14
N VAL A 163 -11.78 -11.86 -43.13
CA VAL A 163 -12.92 -10.93 -43.16
C VAL A 163 -13.99 -11.43 -42.19
N THR A 164 -14.30 -10.65 -41.16
CA THR A 164 -15.37 -10.95 -40.21
C THR A 164 -16.68 -10.33 -40.67
N THR A 165 -17.79 -11.07 -40.60
CA THR A 165 -19.13 -10.58 -40.96
C THR A 165 -20.20 -11.15 -40.03
N ILE A 166 -21.36 -10.49 -39.97
CA ILE A 166 -22.59 -11.10 -39.45
C ILE A 166 -23.31 -11.72 -40.63
N ALA A 167 -23.50 -13.04 -40.61
CA ALA A 167 -24.07 -13.82 -41.70
C ALA A 167 -25.34 -14.56 -41.27
N ALA A 168 -26.24 -14.77 -42.21
CA ALA A 168 -27.46 -15.55 -42.09
C ALA A 168 -27.30 -16.91 -42.79
N VAL A 169 -27.69 -17.98 -42.10
CA VAL A 169 -27.71 -19.36 -42.58
C VAL A 169 -29.15 -19.87 -42.52
N THR A 170 -29.66 -20.42 -43.62
CA THR A 170 -31.02 -20.96 -43.68
C THR A 170 -31.13 -22.25 -42.85
N ILE A 171 -32.16 -22.37 -41.99
CA ILE A 171 -32.33 -23.55 -41.09
C ILE A 171 -33.32 -24.58 -41.66
N SER A 172 -34.15 -24.17 -42.61
CA SER A 172 -35.22 -24.98 -43.22
C SER A 172 -34.75 -25.91 -44.33
N ASP A 173 -33.62 -25.61 -44.95
CA ASP A 173 -33.15 -26.32 -46.14
C ASP A 173 -32.42 -27.61 -45.74
N ARG A 174 -32.55 -28.65 -46.57
CA ARG A 174 -31.79 -29.89 -46.37
C ARG A 174 -30.35 -29.78 -46.86
N ASP A 175 -30.11 -28.87 -47.80
CA ASP A 175 -28.82 -28.66 -48.43
C ASP A 175 -28.04 -27.53 -47.73
N ALA A 176 -26.73 -27.72 -47.62
CA ALA A 176 -25.84 -26.74 -47.04
C ALA A 176 -25.58 -25.61 -48.04
N ASN A 177 -26.21 -24.45 -47.82
CA ASN A 177 -26.16 -23.28 -48.70
C ASN A 177 -25.12 -22.25 -48.23
N GLU A 178 -24.62 -21.45 -49.17
CA GLU A 178 -23.74 -20.31 -48.87
C GLU A 178 -24.43 -19.32 -47.90
N PRO A 179 -23.77 -18.93 -46.80
CA PRO A 179 -24.30 -17.92 -45.89
C PRO A 179 -24.51 -16.56 -46.56
N THR A 180 -25.58 -15.88 -46.20
CA THR A 180 -25.86 -14.52 -46.68
C THR A 180 -25.28 -13.48 -45.73
N VAL A 181 -24.41 -12.60 -46.21
CA VAL A 181 -23.85 -11.52 -45.38
C VAL A 181 -24.93 -10.47 -45.07
N LEU A 182 -25.15 -10.18 -43.79
CA LEU A 182 -26.07 -9.15 -43.30
C LEU A 182 -25.35 -7.86 -42.92
N VAL A 183 -24.17 -7.98 -42.28
CA VAL A 183 -23.35 -6.84 -41.86
C VAL A 183 -21.89 -7.13 -42.16
N SER A 184 -21.21 -6.14 -42.74
CA SER A 184 -19.78 -6.17 -43.09
C SER A 184 -19.22 -4.75 -43.12
N GLY A 185 -17.89 -4.61 -43.03
CA GLY A 185 -17.19 -3.33 -43.23
C GLY A 185 -16.22 -2.94 -42.10
N ASN A 186 -16.37 -3.51 -40.91
CA ASN A 186 -15.41 -3.41 -39.79
C ASN A 186 -14.62 -4.70 -39.63
N ASP A 187 -13.54 -4.64 -38.85
CA ASP A 187 -12.64 -5.78 -38.67
C ASP A 187 -13.27 -6.89 -37.82
N PHE A 188 -14.10 -6.52 -36.83
CA PHE A 188 -14.66 -7.46 -35.87
C PHE A 188 -16.13 -7.18 -35.52
N TYR A 189 -16.85 -8.25 -35.20
CA TYR A 189 -18.27 -8.25 -34.87
C TYR A 189 -18.56 -9.25 -33.74
N ALA A 190 -19.52 -8.93 -32.86
CA ALA A 190 -20.01 -9.82 -31.81
C ALA A 190 -21.47 -9.52 -31.44
N PHE A 191 -22.07 -10.43 -30.66
CA PHE A 191 -23.40 -10.31 -30.08
C PHE A 191 -24.51 -9.96 -31.08
N PRO A 192 -24.70 -10.67 -32.20
CA PRO A 192 -25.92 -10.53 -32.97
C PRO A 192 -27.10 -10.96 -32.09
N ARG A 193 -28.02 -10.03 -31.79
CA ARG A 193 -29.16 -10.28 -30.89
C ARG A 193 -30.43 -9.73 -31.50
N ILE A 194 -31.37 -10.63 -31.79
CA ILE A 194 -32.62 -10.34 -32.49
C ILE A 194 -33.69 -9.91 -31.49
N ASP A 195 -34.41 -8.82 -31.80
CA ASP A 195 -35.58 -8.42 -31.03
C ASP A 195 -36.72 -9.43 -31.27
N PRO A 196 -37.30 -10.03 -30.22
CA PRO A 196 -38.35 -11.05 -30.38
C PRO A 196 -39.69 -10.48 -30.88
N ILE A 197 -39.91 -9.16 -30.78
CA ILE A 197 -41.16 -8.49 -31.16
C ILE A 197 -40.99 -7.71 -32.46
N LYS A 198 -40.01 -6.81 -32.52
CA LYS A 198 -39.80 -5.94 -33.69
C LYS A 198 -38.79 -6.56 -34.65
N ARG A 199 -38.90 -6.24 -35.94
CA ARG A 199 -37.96 -6.68 -36.98
C ARG A 199 -36.65 -5.89 -36.91
N ARG A 200 -35.83 -6.13 -35.88
CA ARG A 200 -34.53 -5.46 -35.69
C ARG A 200 -33.52 -6.34 -34.95
N MET A 201 -32.25 -5.95 -35.06
CA MET A 201 -31.12 -6.64 -34.46
C MET A 201 -30.16 -5.63 -33.83
N ALA A 202 -29.61 -5.98 -32.67
CA ALA A 202 -28.47 -5.30 -32.06
C ALA A 202 -27.18 -6.09 -32.33
N TRP A 203 -26.04 -5.41 -32.45
CA TRP A 203 -24.71 -6.02 -32.50
C TRP A 203 -23.63 -5.08 -31.99
N ILE A 204 -22.48 -5.65 -31.63
CA ILE A 204 -21.25 -4.90 -31.32
C ILE A 204 -20.29 -5.00 -32.50
N GLU A 205 -19.63 -3.90 -32.83
CA GLU A 205 -18.54 -3.85 -33.81
C GLU A 205 -17.36 -3.02 -33.31
N TRP A 206 -16.15 -3.39 -33.72
CA TRP A 206 -14.92 -2.65 -33.45
C TRP A 206 -13.88 -2.91 -34.54
N SER A 207 -12.85 -2.08 -34.57
CA SER A 207 -11.80 -2.13 -35.58
C SER A 207 -10.43 -1.92 -34.97
N ASN A 208 -9.41 -2.46 -35.65
CA ASN A 208 -8.02 -2.24 -35.29
C ASN A 208 -7.70 -0.73 -35.24
N PRO A 209 -6.82 -0.29 -34.33
CA PRO A 209 -5.98 -1.09 -33.43
C PRO A 209 -6.64 -1.46 -32.08
N ASN A 210 -7.93 -1.20 -31.91
CA ASN A 210 -8.61 -1.38 -30.62
C ASN A 210 -9.06 -2.83 -30.42
N MET A 211 -8.97 -3.33 -29.18
CA MET A 211 -9.73 -4.50 -28.75
C MET A 211 -11.16 -4.07 -28.33
N SER A 212 -12.07 -5.03 -28.18
CA SER A 212 -13.48 -4.75 -27.86
C SER A 212 -13.68 -4.02 -26.52
N TRP A 213 -12.73 -4.13 -25.59
CA TRP A 213 -12.72 -3.42 -24.31
C TRP A 213 -11.93 -2.11 -24.33
N ASP A 214 -11.18 -1.81 -25.40
CA ASP A 214 -10.48 -0.53 -25.55
C ASP A 214 -11.43 0.53 -26.12
N LYS A 215 -12.17 0.16 -27.18
CA LYS A 215 -13.22 0.97 -27.80
C LYS A 215 -14.08 0.10 -28.71
N ALA A 216 -15.39 0.10 -28.51
CA ALA A 216 -16.35 -0.62 -29.35
C ALA A 216 -17.61 0.21 -29.59
N GLN A 217 -18.46 -0.24 -30.51
CA GLN A 217 -19.72 0.44 -30.84
C GLN A 217 -20.89 -0.54 -30.77
N LEU A 218 -21.98 -0.13 -30.13
CA LEU A 218 -23.26 -0.84 -30.13
C LEU A 218 -24.16 -0.25 -31.20
N TRP A 219 -24.64 -1.10 -32.10
CA TRP A 219 -25.52 -0.71 -33.19
C TRP A 219 -26.85 -1.44 -33.13
N VAL A 220 -27.91 -0.77 -33.59
CA VAL A 220 -29.22 -1.35 -33.86
C VAL A 220 -29.57 -1.12 -35.32
N GLY A 221 -30.00 -2.17 -36.03
CA GLY A 221 -30.43 -2.11 -37.42
C GLY A 221 -31.76 -2.82 -37.63
N TYR A 222 -32.54 -2.34 -38.59
CA TYR A 222 -33.89 -2.80 -38.87
C TYR A 222 -33.89 -3.74 -40.07
N PHE A 223 -34.69 -4.80 -40.02
CA PHE A 223 -34.84 -5.71 -41.15
C PHE A 223 -35.90 -5.20 -42.13
N SER A 224 -35.55 -5.20 -43.41
CA SER A 224 -36.50 -5.00 -44.50
C SER A 224 -37.45 -6.20 -44.61
N GLU A 225 -38.48 -6.10 -45.46
CA GLU A 225 -39.35 -7.25 -45.76
C GLU A 225 -38.59 -8.45 -46.34
N LYS A 226 -37.42 -8.22 -46.94
CA LYS A 226 -36.54 -9.26 -47.49
C LYS A 226 -35.53 -9.81 -46.46
N GLY A 227 -35.54 -9.29 -45.24
CA GLY A 227 -34.62 -9.71 -44.17
C GLY A 227 -33.23 -9.08 -44.24
N GLU A 228 -33.04 -8.01 -45.01
CA GLU A 228 -31.79 -7.25 -45.10
C GLU A 228 -31.73 -6.16 -44.01
N VAL A 229 -30.54 -5.88 -43.46
CA VAL A 229 -30.36 -4.87 -42.41
C VAL A 229 -30.22 -3.46 -43.01
N HIS A 230 -31.07 -2.53 -42.61
CA HIS A 230 -31.05 -1.11 -42.98
C HIS A 230 -31.28 -0.20 -41.76
N ASN A 231 -31.26 1.14 -41.97
CA ASN A 231 -31.49 2.16 -40.94
C ASN A 231 -30.68 1.92 -39.65
N LYS A 232 -29.36 1.77 -39.79
CA LYS A 232 -28.46 1.47 -38.68
C LYS A 232 -28.29 2.70 -37.78
N ILE A 233 -28.46 2.54 -36.48
CA ILE A 233 -28.30 3.58 -35.45
C ILE A 233 -27.21 3.13 -34.49
N CYS A 234 -26.19 3.97 -34.30
CA CYS A 234 -25.18 3.74 -33.27
C CYS A 234 -25.76 4.21 -31.92
N ILE A 235 -25.95 3.26 -31.02
CA ILE A 235 -26.56 3.48 -29.71
C ILE A 235 -25.49 3.98 -28.73
N ALA A 236 -24.36 3.28 -28.64
CA ALA A 236 -23.24 3.61 -27.74
C ALA A 236 -21.88 3.45 -28.46
N GLY A 237 -20.87 4.21 -28.06
CA GLY A 237 -19.52 4.19 -28.65
C GLY A 237 -19.35 5.04 -29.93
N GLY A 238 -20.41 5.73 -30.34
CA GLY A 238 -20.41 6.59 -31.53
C GLY A 238 -19.79 7.98 -31.33
N ASP A 239 -19.69 8.45 -30.09
CA ASP A 239 -19.15 9.78 -29.77
C ASP A 239 -17.62 9.77 -29.84
N PRO A 240 -16.99 10.60 -30.69
CA PRO A 240 -15.53 10.65 -30.78
C PRO A 240 -14.86 11.27 -29.54
N THR A 241 -15.61 12.01 -28.71
CA THR A 241 -15.12 12.64 -27.48
C THR A 241 -15.12 11.69 -26.28
N LEU A 242 -15.81 10.56 -26.39
CA LEU A 242 -15.88 9.52 -25.37
C LEU A 242 -15.13 8.26 -25.83
N VAL A 243 -14.49 7.61 -24.86
CA VAL A 243 -13.96 6.26 -25.01
C VAL A 243 -14.85 5.38 -24.14
N GLU A 244 -15.59 4.49 -24.78
CA GLU A 244 -16.43 3.51 -24.10
C GLU A 244 -16.41 2.17 -24.86
N SER A 245 -16.73 1.11 -24.14
CA SER A 245 -16.67 -0.28 -24.57
C SER A 245 -17.99 -1.02 -24.29
N PRO A 246 -19.05 -0.77 -25.07
CA PRO A 246 -20.33 -1.44 -24.88
C PRO A 246 -20.24 -2.95 -25.19
N THR A 247 -20.96 -3.76 -24.41
CA THR A 247 -20.98 -5.24 -24.50
C THR A 247 -22.33 -5.82 -24.09
N GLU A 248 -22.53 -7.11 -24.42
CA GLU A 248 -23.68 -7.92 -24.03
C GLU A 248 -25.08 -7.27 -24.22
N PRO A 249 -25.42 -6.76 -25.42
CA PRO A 249 -26.78 -6.30 -25.68
C PRO A 249 -27.78 -7.45 -25.54
N LYS A 250 -28.92 -7.24 -24.87
CA LYS A 250 -30.01 -8.23 -24.79
C LYS A 250 -31.36 -7.54 -24.89
N TRP A 251 -32.29 -8.21 -25.57
CA TRP A 251 -33.68 -7.78 -25.68
C TRP A 251 -34.53 -8.44 -24.61
N THR A 252 -35.40 -7.67 -23.96
CA THR A 252 -36.45 -8.23 -23.13
C THR A 252 -37.53 -8.89 -23.99
N SER A 253 -38.40 -9.68 -23.38
CA SER A 253 -39.62 -10.19 -24.03
C SER A 253 -40.61 -9.08 -24.42
N LYS A 254 -40.35 -7.81 -24.04
CA LYS A 254 -41.13 -6.62 -24.43
C LYS A 254 -40.44 -5.82 -25.55
N GLY A 255 -39.29 -6.27 -26.05
CA GLY A 255 -38.54 -5.58 -27.10
C GLY A 255 -37.76 -4.34 -26.60
N GLU A 256 -37.39 -4.30 -25.32
CA GLU A 256 -36.54 -3.25 -24.74
C GLU A 256 -35.07 -3.68 -24.76
N LEU A 257 -34.15 -2.77 -25.10
CA LEU A 257 -32.72 -3.07 -25.20
C LEU A 257 -31.96 -2.67 -23.93
N PHE A 258 -31.31 -3.66 -23.34
CA PHE A 258 -30.35 -3.48 -22.24
C PHE A 258 -28.96 -3.86 -22.72
N PHE A 259 -27.94 -3.23 -22.17
CA PHE A 259 -26.54 -3.51 -22.48
C PHE A 259 -25.65 -3.04 -21.34
N ILE A 260 -24.40 -3.45 -21.37
CA ILE A 260 -23.38 -3.05 -20.39
C ILE A 260 -22.39 -2.13 -21.10
N THR A 261 -21.97 -1.03 -20.46
CA THR A 261 -20.91 -0.15 -20.96
C THR A 261 -20.17 0.49 -19.77
N ASP A 262 -18.92 0.87 -19.97
CA ASP A 262 -18.02 1.51 -19.00
C ASP A 262 -18.12 3.05 -19.02
N ARG A 263 -19.11 3.60 -19.72
CA ARG A 263 -19.32 5.05 -19.80
C ARG A 263 -19.45 5.67 -18.41
N GLU A 264 -18.96 6.90 -18.29
CA GLU A 264 -19.09 7.78 -17.11
C GLU A 264 -18.32 7.33 -15.86
N SER A 265 -18.56 6.12 -15.33
CA SER A 265 -17.91 5.61 -14.12
C SER A 265 -16.51 5.01 -14.38
N GLY A 266 -16.24 4.59 -15.62
CA GLY A 266 -15.06 3.79 -15.96
C GLY A 266 -15.17 2.32 -15.56
N PHE A 267 -16.33 1.87 -15.06
CA PHE A 267 -16.64 0.49 -14.74
C PHE A 267 -17.81 0.00 -15.61
N TRP A 268 -17.76 -1.23 -16.11
CA TRP A 268 -18.88 -1.80 -16.85
C TRP A 268 -20.13 -1.86 -15.97
N ASN A 269 -21.10 -0.99 -16.24
CA ASN A 269 -22.39 -0.93 -15.55
C ASN A 269 -23.54 -1.14 -16.56
N ILE A 270 -24.75 -1.36 -16.06
CA ILE A 270 -25.90 -1.71 -16.90
C ILE A 270 -26.75 -0.49 -17.27
N TYR A 271 -27.09 -0.41 -18.56
CA TYR A 271 -27.80 0.69 -19.18
C TYR A 271 -28.99 0.18 -20.00
N LYS A 272 -29.96 1.07 -20.21
CA LYS A 272 -31.11 0.87 -21.08
C LYS A 272 -31.11 1.91 -22.18
N TRP A 273 -31.45 1.50 -23.41
CA TRP A 273 -31.70 2.43 -24.50
C TRP A 273 -33.18 2.83 -24.53
N ASP A 274 -33.45 4.14 -24.54
CA ASP A 274 -34.75 4.70 -24.82
C ASP A 274 -34.85 5.05 -26.32
N GLU A 275 -35.69 4.31 -27.03
CA GLU A 275 -35.85 4.42 -28.47
C GLU A 275 -36.50 5.75 -28.91
N GLU A 276 -37.41 6.33 -28.10
CA GLU A 276 -38.14 7.54 -28.50
C GLU A 276 -37.25 8.78 -28.46
N SER A 277 -36.44 8.90 -27.41
CA SER A 277 -35.51 10.01 -27.22
C SER A 277 -34.11 9.75 -27.79
N ASN A 278 -33.82 8.50 -28.14
CA ASN A 278 -32.49 7.99 -28.45
C ASN A 278 -31.45 8.26 -27.33
N LEU A 279 -31.92 8.34 -26.08
CA LEU A 279 -31.06 8.50 -24.91
C LEU A 279 -30.69 7.15 -24.31
N ILE A 280 -29.54 7.12 -23.64
CA ILE A 280 -29.09 5.99 -22.84
C ILE A 280 -29.28 6.36 -21.38
N VAL A 281 -29.94 5.47 -20.63
CA VAL A 281 -30.25 5.66 -19.21
C VAL A 281 -29.45 4.66 -18.39
N GLN A 282 -28.66 5.17 -17.44
CA GLN A 282 -27.98 4.33 -16.46
C GLN A 282 -29.02 3.81 -15.45
N LEU A 283 -29.08 2.50 -15.25
CA LEU A 283 -30.06 1.90 -14.35
C LEU A 283 -29.52 1.74 -12.93
N TYR A 284 -28.22 1.45 -12.82
CA TYR A 284 -27.56 1.26 -11.55
C TYR A 284 -26.07 1.56 -11.72
N SER A 285 -25.57 2.48 -10.90
CA SER A 285 -24.15 2.84 -10.86
C SER A 285 -23.50 2.18 -9.67
N LEU A 286 -22.38 1.51 -9.91
CA LEU A 286 -21.52 0.96 -8.87
C LEU A 286 -20.10 0.94 -9.39
N ASP A 287 -19.14 1.30 -8.53
CA ASP A 287 -17.70 1.20 -8.83
C ASP A 287 -17.25 -0.28 -8.82
N ALA A 288 -17.84 -1.08 -9.71
CA ALA A 288 -17.64 -2.52 -9.86
C ALA A 288 -17.98 -2.97 -11.29
N GLU A 289 -17.26 -3.97 -11.79
CA GLU A 289 -17.49 -4.54 -13.12
C GLU A 289 -18.75 -5.41 -13.15
N PHE A 290 -19.61 -5.24 -14.15
CA PHE A 290 -20.78 -6.10 -14.38
C PHE A 290 -20.53 -7.08 -15.54
N SER A 291 -19.42 -6.93 -16.24
CA SER A 291 -19.00 -7.80 -17.34
C SER A 291 -17.49 -8.07 -17.26
N LYS A 292 -16.93 -8.71 -18.29
CA LYS A 292 -15.54 -9.10 -18.42
C LYS A 292 -15.05 -8.87 -19.85
N PRO A 293 -13.73 -8.69 -20.07
CA PRO A 293 -13.17 -8.58 -21.41
C PRO A 293 -13.56 -9.77 -22.30
N MET A 294 -14.15 -9.47 -23.47
CA MET A 294 -14.64 -10.48 -24.41
C MET A 294 -13.50 -11.05 -25.25
N TRP A 295 -12.79 -12.05 -24.71
CA TRP A 295 -11.81 -12.85 -25.47
C TRP A 295 -12.42 -14.02 -26.22
N ILE A 296 -13.56 -14.51 -25.73
CA ILE A 296 -14.34 -15.61 -26.31
C ILE A 296 -15.75 -15.12 -26.55
N PHE A 297 -16.42 -15.69 -27.54
CA PHE A 297 -17.84 -15.41 -27.79
C PHE A 297 -18.76 -16.03 -26.73
N GLY A 298 -20.01 -15.54 -26.67
CA GLY A 298 -21.05 -16.12 -25.82
C GLY A 298 -20.95 -15.78 -24.34
N VAL A 299 -20.26 -14.69 -23.98
CA VAL A 299 -20.24 -14.17 -22.61
C VAL A 299 -21.65 -13.76 -22.17
N SER A 300 -22.06 -14.15 -20.96
CA SER A 300 -23.37 -13.82 -20.38
C SER A 300 -23.28 -13.53 -18.88
N SER A 301 -23.27 -12.24 -18.53
CA SER A 301 -23.09 -11.73 -17.16
C SER A 301 -24.40 -11.33 -16.48
N TYR A 302 -25.48 -11.14 -17.24
CA TYR A 302 -26.83 -10.86 -16.71
C TYR A 302 -27.96 -11.59 -17.46
N GLY A 303 -29.12 -11.76 -16.84
CA GLY A 303 -30.33 -12.34 -17.45
C GLY A 303 -31.64 -11.79 -16.87
N PHE A 304 -32.75 -11.93 -17.61
CA PHE A 304 -34.07 -11.46 -17.17
C PHE A 304 -34.85 -12.56 -16.44
N LEU A 305 -35.46 -12.25 -15.28
CA LEU A 305 -36.34 -13.16 -14.53
C LEU A 305 -37.83 -12.82 -14.74
N GLY A 306 -38.71 -13.83 -14.81
CA GLY A 306 -40.15 -13.70 -15.07
C GLY A 306 -41.03 -13.27 -13.86
N LYS A 307 -42.32 -13.02 -14.14
CA LYS A 307 -43.37 -12.30 -13.36
C LYS A 307 -43.42 -12.48 -11.83
N ASP A 308 -43.54 -11.32 -11.18
CA ASP A 308 -44.50 -10.93 -10.15
C ASP A 308 -44.70 -11.63 -8.79
N ASP A 309 -43.78 -11.48 -7.80
CA ASP A 309 -44.16 -11.31 -6.37
C ASP A 309 -43.03 -10.78 -5.42
N THR A 310 -43.42 -10.28 -4.24
CA THR A 310 -42.65 -9.46 -3.27
C THR A 310 -41.90 -10.22 -2.15
N SER A 311 -40.78 -9.61 -1.72
CA SER A 311 -40.04 -9.67 -0.43
C SER A 311 -39.55 -11.00 0.19
N ASN A 312 -38.24 -11.10 0.45
CA ASN A 312 -37.66 -11.39 1.77
C ASN A 312 -36.12 -11.26 1.77
N LYS A 313 -35.57 -10.72 2.86
CA LYS A 313 -34.12 -10.52 3.11
C LYS A 313 -33.43 -11.85 3.45
N ILE A 314 -32.23 -12.07 2.91
CA ILE A 314 -31.28 -13.09 3.37
C ILE A 314 -29.90 -12.43 3.53
N ASN A 315 -29.19 -12.76 4.61
CA ASN A 315 -27.89 -12.20 5.02
C ASN A 315 -26.72 -13.11 4.58
N GLY A 316 -25.75 -12.56 3.84
CA GLY A 316 -24.31 -12.86 4.03
C GLY A 316 -23.50 -13.51 2.89
N ARG A 317 -22.59 -12.69 2.30
CA ARG A 317 -21.41 -12.94 1.40
C ARG A 317 -21.69 -13.04 -0.13
N SER A 318 -21.30 -11.97 -0.85
CA SER A 318 -21.54 -11.61 -2.27
C SER A 318 -20.99 -12.62 -3.33
N CYS A 319 -21.43 -12.65 -4.62
CA CYS A 319 -21.59 -11.51 -5.54
C CYS A 319 -22.51 -11.69 -6.79
N ALA A 320 -23.52 -12.55 -6.76
CA ALA A 320 -24.66 -12.39 -7.68
C ALA A 320 -25.73 -11.55 -6.99
N GLY A 321 -26.47 -10.73 -7.72
CA GLY A 321 -27.58 -10.01 -7.14
C GLY A 321 -28.58 -9.58 -8.18
N VAL A 322 -29.56 -8.84 -7.72
CA VAL A 322 -30.88 -8.84 -8.32
C VAL A 322 -31.35 -7.39 -8.39
N LEU A 323 -31.36 -6.83 -9.60
CA LEU A 323 -31.66 -5.43 -9.91
C LEU A 323 -33.12 -5.25 -10.34
N ASP A 324 -33.83 -4.37 -9.64
CA ASP A 324 -35.10 -3.81 -10.06
C ASP A 324 -34.84 -2.69 -11.06
N HIS A 325 -35.21 -2.90 -12.33
CA HIS A 325 -35.01 -1.87 -13.35
C HIS A 325 -36.06 -0.76 -13.30
N ASP A 326 -37.20 -0.98 -12.64
CA ASP A 326 -38.23 0.06 -12.44
C ASP A 326 -37.88 0.93 -11.23
N SER A 327 -37.38 0.32 -10.16
CA SER A 327 -37.07 1.01 -8.90
C SER A 327 -35.59 1.39 -8.74
N GLY A 328 -34.69 0.88 -9.58
CA GLY A 328 -33.23 1.00 -9.43
C GLY A 328 -32.66 0.29 -8.20
N SER A 329 -33.43 -0.57 -7.52
CA SER A 329 -32.99 -1.22 -6.27
C SER A 329 -32.22 -2.51 -6.55
N PHE A 330 -31.14 -2.74 -5.81
CA PHE A 330 -30.30 -3.92 -5.96
C PHE A 330 -30.32 -4.78 -4.68
N SER A 331 -30.49 -6.10 -4.83
CA SER A 331 -30.50 -7.08 -3.72
C SER A 331 -29.46 -8.18 -3.95
N GLU A 332 -28.54 -8.41 -3.02
CA GLU A 332 -27.56 -9.51 -3.12
C GLU A 332 -28.20 -10.89 -2.91
N LEU A 333 -27.70 -11.90 -3.64
CA LEU A 333 -28.06 -13.32 -3.49
C LEU A 333 -27.00 -14.07 -2.70
N ASP A 334 -27.45 -14.98 -1.85
CA ASP A 334 -26.61 -15.96 -1.16
C ASP A 334 -26.40 -17.17 -2.07
N ILE A 335 -25.16 -17.33 -2.58
CA ILE A 335 -24.75 -18.42 -3.47
C ILE A 335 -23.44 -19.04 -2.96
N PRO A 336 -23.20 -20.36 -3.16
CA PRO A 336 -22.01 -21.04 -2.63
C PRO A 336 -20.71 -20.73 -3.38
N PHE A 337 -20.75 -19.80 -4.35
CA PHE A 337 -19.64 -19.46 -5.22
C PHE A 337 -19.01 -18.14 -4.83
N SER A 338 -17.68 -18.10 -4.73
CA SER A 338 -16.92 -16.86 -4.56
C SER A 338 -16.50 -16.24 -5.90
N SER A 339 -16.73 -16.94 -7.02
CA SER A 339 -16.52 -16.45 -8.38
C SER A 339 -17.63 -16.98 -9.28
N VAL A 340 -18.28 -16.07 -10.02
CA VAL A 340 -19.36 -16.39 -10.97
C VAL A 340 -18.89 -16.04 -12.38
N THR A 341 -19.15 -16.95 -13.32
CA THR A 341 -18.62 -16.86 -14.68
C THR A 341 -19.69 -16.70 -15.74
N ASN A 342 -20.84 -17.37 -15.61
CA ASN A 342 -21.98 -17.23 -16.51
C ASN A 342 -23.29 -17.35 -15.73
N ILE A 343 -24.30 -16.61 -16.19
CA ILE A 343 -25.65 -16.66 -15.66
C ILE A 343 -26.64 -16.84 -16.83
N VAL A 344 -27.57 -17.78 -16.66
CA VAL A 344 -28.71 -17.99 -17.56
C VAL A 344 -29.98 -18.20 -16.76
N SER A 345 -31.12 -17.73 -17.27
CA SER A 345 -32.45 -17.93 -16.67
C SER A 345 -33.37 -18.69 -17.62
N GLY A 346 -34.28 -19.48 -17.05
CA GLY A 346 -35.30 -20.23 -17.80
C GLY A 346 -36.29 -20.92 -16.86
N ASP A 347 -37.56 -20.98 -17.26
CA ASP A 347 -38.65 -21.70 -16.57
C ASP A 347 -38.77 -21.48 -15.05
N GLY A 348 -38.64 -20.23 -14.61
CA GLY A 348 -38.75 -19.88 -13.19
C GLY A 348 -37.54 -20.29 -12.35
N PHE A 349 -36.43 -20.66 -12.98
CA PHE A 349 -35.14 -20.91 -12.36
C PHE A 349 -34.06 -20.00 -12.96
N PHE A 350 -32.96 -19.85 -12.23
CA PHE A 350 -31.71 -19.36 -12.76
C PHE A 350 -30.59 -20.35 -12.46
N TYR A 351 -29.62 -20.39 -13.36
CA TYR A 351 -28.43 -21.22 -13.28
C TYR A 351 -27.21 -20.33 -13.23
N VAL A 352 -26.30 -20.64 -12.30
CA VAL A 352 -25.06 -19.90 -12.07
C VAL A 352 -23.90 -20.87 -12.23
N GLU A 353 -23.00 -20.61 -13.17
CA GLU A 353 -21.71 -21.29 -13.26
C GLU A 353 -20.71 -20.55 -12.37
N GLY A 354 -20.16 -21.24 -11.38
CA GLY A 354 -19.21 -20.64 -10.44
C GLY A 354 -18.30 -21.66 -9.76
N ALA A 355 -17.33 -21.14 -9.02
CA ALA A 355 -16.37 -21.94 -8.25
C ALA A 355 -16.08 -21.28 -6.90
N SER A 356 -15.49 -22.03 -5.98
CA SER A 356 -14.98 -21.50 -4.72
C SER A 356 -13.63 -22.13 -4.34
N ALA A 357 -13.00 -21.65 -3.26
CA ALA A 357 -11.74 -22.20 -2.79
C ALA A 357 -11.81 -23.71 -2.44
N THR A 358 -13.00 -24.24 -2.18
CA THR A 358 -13.22 -25.64 -1.78
C THR A 358 -14.17 -26.39 -2.72
N LEU A 359 -14.66 -25.76 -3.79
CA LEU A 359 -15.56 -26.36 -4.77
C LEU A 359 -15.03 -26.13 -6.20
N PRO A 360 -14.85 -27.18 -7.01
CA PRO A 360 -14.46 -27.04 -8.41
C PRO A 360 -15.56 -26.31 -9.19
N VAL A 361 -15.27 -25.93 -10.44
CA VAL A 361 -16.26 -25.31 -11.34
C VAL A 361 -17.53 -26.17 -11.36
N SER A 362 -18.62 -25.58 -10.91
CA SER A 362 -19.90 -26.23 -10.69
C SER A 362 -21.03 -25.32 -11.19
N ILE A 363 -22.17 -25.92 -11.47
CA ILE A 363 -23.38 -25.18 -11.81
C ILE A 363 -24.38 -25.29 -10.67
N ALA A 364 -24.83 -24.16 -10.12
CA ALA A 364 -25.92 -24.13 -9.15
C ALA A 364 -27.23 -23.77 -9.85
N LYS A 365 -28.29 -24.50 -9.51
CA LYS A 365 -29.68 -24.24 -9.91
C LYS A 365 -30.44 -23.67 -8.72
N SER A 366 -31.16 -22.56 -8.92
CA SER A 366 -31.96 -21.94 -7.85
C SER A 366 -33.28 -21.39 -8.39
N PRO A 367 -34.39 -21.43 -7.60
CA PRO A 367 -35.66 -20.84 -8.00
C PRO A 367 -35.53 -19.32 -8.21
N ALA A 368 -36.03 -18.84 -9.34
CA ALA A 368 -36.11 -17.41 -9.61
C ALA A 368 -37.26 -16.79 -8.81
N ARG A 369 -36.95 -15.76 -8.02
CA ARG A 369 -37.93 -14.76 -7.59
C ARG A 369 -37.57 -13.47 -8.32
N ARG A 370 -38.59 -12.67 -8.70
CA ARG A 370 -38.57 -11.40 -9.46
C ARG A 370 -37.19 -10.72 -9.50
N LEU A 371 -36.87 -10.03 -10.63
CA LEU A 371 -35.82 -8.99 -10.84
C LEU A 371 -34.60 -9.45 -11.69
N MET A 372 -33.82 -8.53 -12.27
CA MET A 372 -32.70 -8.84 -13.18
C MET A 372 -31.48 -9.38 -12.43
N LEU A 373 -30.95 -10.54 -12.81
CA LEU A 373 -29.83 -11.13 -12.09
C LEU A 373 -28.50 -10.67 -12.71
N ILE A 374 -27.63 -10.06 -11.91
CA ILE A 374 -26.34 -9.48 -12.30
C ILE A 374 -25.24 -10.20 -11.52
N SER A 375 -24.27 -10.76 -12.24
CA SER A 375 -23.00 -11.19 -11.67
C SER A 375 -22.11 -9.96 -11.45
N MET A 376 -21.76 -9.65 -10.20
CA MET A 376 -20.60 -8.81 -9.93
C MET A 376 -19.41 -9.74 -9.73
N PRO A 377 -18.31 -9.67 -10.48
CA PRO A 377 -17.10 -10.36 -10.08
C PRO A 377 -16.55 -9.66 -8.82
N ARG A 378 -16.74 -10.23 -7.62
CA ARG A 378 -15.79 -9.98 -6.51
C ARG A 378 -14.60 -10.91 -6.68
N THR A 379 -13.89 -10.74 -7.78
CA THR A 379 -12.65 -11.46 -7.99
C THR A 379 -11.69 -10.59 -8.77
N ILE A 380 -10.54 -10.39 -8.14
CA ILE A 380 -9.35 -9.69 -8.61
C ILE A 380 -8.91 -10.53 -9.88
N ILE A 381 -8.75 -9.89 -11.05
CA ILE A 381 -8.42 -10.41 -12.42
C ILE A 381 -7.02 -11.03 -12.62
N PHE A 382 -6.80 -12.27 -13.02
CA PHE A 382 -5.77 -13.11 -12.40
C PHE A 382 -4.82 -13.64 -13.54
N SER A 383 -3.48 -13.66 -13.39
CA SER A 383 -2.52 -13.84 -14.49
C SER A 383 -2.36 -15.29 -14.95
N LYS A 384 -3.24 -15.72 -15.86
CA LYS A 384 -3.03 -16.83 -16.79
C LYS A 384 -3.28 -16.34 -18.22
N GLY A 385 -2.24 -16.39 -19.06
CA GLY A 385 -2.31 -16.24 -20.52
C GLY A 385 -3.27 -15.21 -21.13
N ARG A 386 -3.13 -13.93 -20.76
CA ARG A 386 -3.47 -12.67 -21.47
C ARG A 386 -3.52 -11.56 -20.43
N GLN A 387 -3.13 -10.33 -20.76
CA GLN A 387 -3.04 -9.25 -19.78
C GLN A 387 -4.40 -8.79 -19.17
N MET A 388 -5.55 -9.35 -19.58
CA MET A 388 -6.90 -8.95 -19.11
C MET A 388 -7.92 -10.13 -18.98
N ARG A 389 -7.72 -11.09 -18.06
CA ARG A 389 -8.72 -12.19 -17.80
C ARG A 389 -8.85 -12.52 -16.31
N ASN A 390 -10.08 -12.78 -15.80
CA ASN A 390 -10.35 -13.28 -14.43
C ASN A 390 -9.88 -14.74 -14.23
N LEU A 391 -9.26 -15.13 -13.09
CA LEU A 391 -9.02 -16.56 -12.80
C LEU A 391 -10.34 -17.22 -12.40
N ARG A 392 -10.46 -18.47 -12.85
CA ARG A 392 -11.28 -19.49 -12.20
C ARG A 392 -10.44 -20.11 -11.07
N TYR A 393 -10.99 -20.33 -9.88
CA TYR A 393 -10.30 -21.13 -8.85
C TYR A 393 -10.09 -22.54 -9.42
N TRP A 394 -8.87 -22.87 -9.86
CA TRP A 394 -8.48 -24.22 -10.23
C TRP A 394 -7.95 -24.91 -8.98
N SER A 395 -8.69 -25.87 -8.45
CA SER A 395 -8.38 -26.54 -7.19
C SER A 395 -7.35 -27.66 -7.32
N GLU A 396 -6.81 -27.99 -8.51
CA GLU A 396 -6.20 -29.32 -8.67
C GLU A 396 -4.67 -29.34 -8.85
N PRO A 397 -4.05 -28.67 -9.86
CA PRO A 397 -2.59 -28.73 -10.03
C PRO A 397 -1.80 -28.08 -8.88
N MET A 398 -2.38 -27.01 -8.31
CA MET A 398 -1.75 -26.24 -7.23
C MET A 398 -1.88 -26.95 -5.88
N VAL A 399 -2.90 -27.79 -5.69
CA VAL A 399 -3.10 -28.51 -4.43
C VAL A 399 -2.11 -29.66 -4.29
N ASP A 400 -1.66 -30.31 -5.37
CA ASP A 400 -0.55 -31.28 -5.27
C ASP A 400 0.72 -30.63 -4.71
N LEU A 401 1.14 -29.51 -5.31
CA LEU A 401 2.34 -28.81 -4.87
C LEU A 401 2.15 -28.15 -3.49
N GLN A 402 0.95 -27.66 -3.16
CA GLN A 402 0.61 -27.14 -1.82
C GLN A 402 0.55 -28.26 -0.76
N MET A 403 0.10 -29.46 -1.08
CA MET A 403 0.20 -30.65 -0.20
C MET A 403 1.65 -31.08 0.01
N LYS A 404 2.53 -30.80 -0.96
CA LYS A 404 4.00 -30.90 -0.81
C LYS A 404 4.61 -29.68 -0.10
N HIS A 405 3.78 -28.77 0.43
CA HIS A 405 4.12 -27.49 1.08
C HIS A 405 5.00 -26.55 0.24
N VAL A 406 4.74 -26.53 -1.07
CA VAL A 406 5.15 -25.44 -1.95
C VAL A 406 4.01 -24.42 -1.96
N GLU A 407 4.23 -23.23 -1.40
CA GLU A 407 3.22 -22.17 -1.40
C GLU A 407 3.05 -21.53 -2.79
N PHE A 408 1.81 -21.33 -3.21
CA PHE A 408 1.47 -20.65 -4.47
C PHE A 408 0.82 -19.31 -4.21
N TRP A 409 1.29 -18.31 -4.94
CA TRP A 409 0.75 -16.96 -4.94
C TRP A 409 0.40 -16.59 -6.37
N ILE A 410 -0.84 -16.17 -6.59
CA ILE A 410 -1.36 -15.89 -7.92
C ILE A 410 -1.73 -14.42 -8.01
N LEU A 411 -1.22 -13.76 -9.04
CA LEU A 411 -1.33 -12.32 -9.23
C LEU A 411 -2.48 -11.93 -10.13
N VAL A 412 -2.86 -10.66 -10.11
CA VAL A 412 -3.99 -10.13 -10.85
C VAL A 412 -3.75 -8.73 -11.42
N PHE A 413 -4.26 -8.41 -12.62
CA PHE A 413 -4.28 -7.08 -13.24
C PHE A 413 -5.68 -6.61 -13.68
N SER A 414 -6.12 -5.40 -13.32
CA SER A 414 -7.29 -4.78 -13.95
C SER A 414 -7.03 -4.19 -15.32
N THR A 415 -8.11 -3.97 -16.09
CA THR A 415 -8.18 -3.22 -17.35
C THR A 415 -7.57 -1.81 -17.13
N GLY A 416 -6.26 -1.68 -17.36
CA GLY A 416 -5.48 -0.45 -17.13
C GLY A 416 -4.11 -0.65 -16.46
N GLN A 417 -3.87 -1.77 -15.77
CA GLN A 417 -2.58 -2.07 -15.09
C GLN A 417 -1.61 -2.96 -15.89
N ALA A 418 -1.94 -3.23 -17.14
CA ALA A 418 -1.18 -4.14 -18.01
C ALA A 418 0.28 -3.68 -18.28
N GLU A 419 0.62 -2.41 -18.08
CA GLU A 419 1.98 -1.90 -18.29
C GLU A 419 2.99 -2.35 -17.20
N ASP A 420 2.52 -2.78 -16.03
CA ASP A 420 3.34 -3.02 -14.83
C ASP A 420 3.33 -4.48 -14.32
N GLY A 421 2.76 -5.41 -15.10
CA GLY A 421 2.40 -6.71 -14.55
C GLY A 421 3.55 -7.60 -14.04
N HIS A 422 4.73 -7.50 -14.67
CA HIS A 422 5.95 -8.18 -14.18
C HIS A 422 6.52 -7.53 -12.91
N LEU A 423 6.29 -6.23 -12.69
CA LEU A 423 6.76 -5.51 -11.52
C LEU A 423 5.91 -5.86 -10.30
N LEU A 424 4.59 -5.89 -10.44
CA LEU A 424 3.67 -6.30 -9.38
C LEU A 424 3.91 -7.77 -8.98
N MET A 425 4.23 -8.64 -9.93
CA MET A 425 4.59 -10.05 -9.66
C MET A 425 5.87 -10.19 -8.84
N LEU A 426 6.89 -9.38 -9.15
CA LEU A 426 8.10 -9.30 -8.34
C LEU A 426 7.80 -8.74 -6.95
N THR A 427 7.00 -7.68 -6.84
CA THR A 427 6.64 -7.06 -5.55
C THR A 427 5.86 -7.99 -4.65
N MET A 428 4.94 -8.82 -5.17
CA MET A 428 4.24 -9.79 -4.33
C MET A 428 5.12 -10.95 -3.92
N GLY A 429 5.98 -11.47 -4.81
CA GLY A 429 6.97 -12.47 -4.43
C GLY A 429 7.91 -11.95 -3.33
N GLU A 430 8.36 -10.69 -3.45
CA GLU A 430 9.15 -10.00 -2.44
C GLU A 430 8.37 -9.81 -1.13
N ALA A 431 7.10 -9.39 -1.19
CA ALA A 431 6.24 -9.25 0.00
C ALA A 431 6.04 -10.58 0.75
N GLN A 432 5.86 -11.71 0.05
CA GLN A 432 5.70 -13.01 0.72
C GLN A 432 6.98 -13.50 1.38
N VAL A 433 8.12 -13.20 0.76
CA VAL A 433 9.44 -13.40 1.39
C VAL A 433 9.60 -12.51 2.62
N GLU A 434 9.15 -11.26 2.56
CA GLU A 434 9.19 -10.30 3.68
C GLU A 434 8.28 -10.71 4.84
N THR A 435 7.14 -11.35 4.58
CA THR A 435 6.29 -11.93 5.65
C THR A 435 6.88 -13.19 6.31
N GLY A 436 8.02 -13.71 5.82
CA GLY A 436 8.64 -14.94 6.32
C GLY A 436 7.89 -16.23 5.95
N ARG A 437 6.87 -16.15 5.09
CA ARG A 437 6.09 -17.31 4.62
C ARG A 437 6.80 -18.11 3.54
N VAL A 438 7.59 -17.44 2.68
CA VAL A 438 8.31 -18.05 1.56
C VAL A 438 9.81 -17.85 1.70
N ASP A 439 10.59 -18.89 1.37
CA ASP A 439 12.06 -18.81 1.32
C ASP A 439 12.52 -17.98 0.11
N ALA A 440 13.21 -16.87 0.38
CA ALA A 440 13.78 -15.96 -0.62
C ALA A 440 14.65 -16.65 -1.67
N GLN A 441 15.33 -17.75 -1.30
CA GLN A 441 16.23 -18.48 -2.17
C GLN A 441 15.50 -19.53 -3.02
N ARG A 442 14.21 -19.79 -2.72
CA ARG A 442 13.39 -20.80 -3.39
C ARG A 442 12.19 -20.24 -4.14
N LEU A 443 12.11 -18.90 -4.27
CA LEU A 443 11.08 -18.23 -5.03
C LEU A 443 11.21 -18.54 -6.53
N CYS A 444 10.19 -19.16 -7.09
CA CYS A 444 10.09 -19.49 -8.51
C CYS A 444 8.96 -18.67 -9.16
N VAL A 445 9.14 -18.29 -10.43
CA VAL A 445 8.10 -17.63 -11.23
C VAL A 445 7.75 -18.52 -12.42
N THR A 446 6.45 -18.64 -12.69
CA THR A 446 5.93 -19.41 -13.83
C THR A 446 4.69 -18.74 -14.39
N GLY A 447 4.42 -18.95 -15.68
CA GLY A 447 3.26 -18.40 -16.35
C GLY A 447 3.12 -18.94 -17.77
N GLU A 448 1.89 -18.93 -18.27
CA GLU A 448 1.53 -19.39 -19.62
C GLU A 448 1.22 -18.20 -20.53
N SER A 449 1.55 -18.28 -21.82
CA SER A 449 1.22 -17.26 -22.85
C SER A 449 1.69 -15.85 -22.44
N ALA A 450 0.81 -14.85 -22.31
CA ALA A 450 1.21 -13.53 -21.80
C ALA A 450 1.83 -13.59 -20.39
N GLY A 451 1.42 -14.55 -19.54
CA GLY A 451 2.08 -14.82 -18.26
C GLY A 451 3.47 -15.43 -18.44
N GLY A 452 3.72 -16.16 -19.54
CA GLY A 452 5.05 -16.61 -19.94
C GLY A 452 5.94 -15.44 -20.38
N PHE A 453 5.39 -14.47 -21.12
CA PHE A 453 6.06 -13.20 -21.38
C PHE A 453 6.37 -12.45 -20.07
N THR A 454 5.39 -12.31 -19.17
CA THR A 454 5.59 -11.69 -17.85
C THR A 454 6.67 -12.41 -17.05
N THR A 455 6.71 -13.74 -17.08
CA THR A 455 7.75 -14.56 -16.44
C THR A 455 9.13 -14.21 -16.99
N LEU A 456 9.31 -14.25 -18.31
CA LEU A 456 10.57 -13.88 -18.94
C LEU A 456 10.92 -12.40 -18.70
N ALA A 457 9.94 -11.52 -18.64
CA ALA A 457 10.09 -10.11 -18.33
C ALA A 457 10.51 -9.89 -16.87
N CYS A 458 9.98 -10.63 -15.89
CA CYS A 458 10.45 -10.59 -14.49
C CYS A 458 11.93 -10.97 -14.40
N LEU A 459 12.37 -11.92 -15.22
CA LEU A 459 13.76 -12.39 -15.26
C LEU A 459 14.68 -11.43 -16.01
N ALA A 460 14.16 -10.67 -16.99
CA ALA A 460 14.94 -9.75 -17.83
C ALA A 460 14.86 -8.27 -17.40
N PHE A 461 13.80 -7.83 -16.73
CA PHE A 461 13.44 -6.43 -16.50
C PHE A 461 12.99 -6.13 -15.06
N ARG A 462 13.31 -4.92 -14.57
CA ARG A 462 12.79 -4.31 -13.32
C ARG A 462 12.45 -2.83 -13.52
N GLN A 463 12.00 -2.46 -14.72
CA GLN A 463 11.69 -1.07 -15.11
C GLN A 463 10.34 -1.01 -15.81
N ILE A 464 9.65 0.14 -15.70
CA ILE A 464 8.43 0.47 -16.42
C ILE A 464 8.80 1.05 -17.78
N PHE A 465 8.18 0.56 -18.85
CA PHE A 465 8.33 1.11 -20.20
C PHE A 465 7.00 1.79 -20.56
N LYS A 466 7.01 2.95 -21.22
CA LYS A 466 5.78 3.63 -21.71
C LYS A 466 5.33 3.07 -23.07
N ALA A 467 4.03 2.92 -23.32
CA ALA A 467 3.53 2.42 -24.60
C ALA A 467 3.72 3.44 -25.73
N GLY A 468 3.73 2.96 -26.98
CA GLY A 468 3.36 3.79 -28.13
C GLY A 468 4.44 4.18 -29.15
N ASN A 469 5.57 3.48 -29.30
CA ASN A 469 6.45 3.68 -30.47
C ASN A 469 7.21 2.40 -30.91
N ARG A 470 7.85 2.43 -32.10
CA ARG A 470 8.71 1.33 -32.61
C ARG A 470 9.84 0.92 -31.65
N LYS A 471 10.31 1.85 -30.83
CA LYS A 471 11.38 1.62 -29.84
C LYS A 471 10.90 0.70 -28.70
N ALA A 472 9.64 0.81 -28.30
CA ALA A 472 9.05 -0.01 -27.24
C ALA A 472 9.06 -1.52 -27.59
N TYR A 473 8.88 -1.89 -28.86
CA TYR A 473 8.99 -3.29 -29.30
C TYR A 473 10.38 -3.87 -29.04
N PHE A 474 11.44 -3.08 -29.26
CA PHE A 474 12.79 -3.50 -28.95
C PHE A 474 13.04 -3.52 -27.44
N GLU A 475 12.67 -2.44 -26.74
CA GLU A 475 12.95 -2.23 -25.32
C GLU A 475 12.22 -3.20 -24.38
N ARG A 476 11.05 -3.71 -24.77
CA ARG A 476 10.24 -4.62 -23.95
C ARG A 476 10.41 -6.10 -24.26
N SER A 477 11.11 -6.48 -25.33
CA SER A 477 11.27 -7.89 -25.71
C SER A 477 12.40 -8.55 -24.91
N PRO A 478 12.14 -9.54 -24.02
CA PRO A 478 13.17 -10.15 -23.16
C PRO A 478 14.37 -10.71 -23.93
N ILE A 479 14.12 -11.21 -25.14
CA ILE A 479 15.15 -11.77 -26.02
C ILE A 479 16.23 -10.76 -26.42
N ASN A 480 15.94 -9.45 -26.43
CA ASN A 480 16.93 -8.42 -26.73
C ASN A 480 17.87 -8.14 -25.54
N PHE A 481 17.63 -8.77 -24.40
CA PHE A 481 18.36 -8.55 -23.15
C PHE A 481 18.75 -9.86 -22.48
N VAL A 482 19.16 -10.85 -23.30
CA VAL A 482 19.61 -12.17 -22.85
C VAL A 482 20.67 -12.07 -21.75
N ASP A 483 21.55 -11.06 -21.80
CA ASP A 483 22.55 -10.77 -20.77
C ASP A 483 21.99 -10.48 -19.37
N ARG A 484 20.69 -10.18 -19.24
CA ARG A 484 20.05 -9.88 -17.95
C ARG A 484 19.49 -11.09 -17.21
N PHE A 485 19.23 -12.19 -17.92
CA PHE A 485 18.81 -13.44 -17.26
C PHE A 485 19.90 -13.93 -16.31
N SER A 486 19.55 -14.45 -15.14
CA SER A 486 20.55 -14.87 -14.14
C SER A 486 20.20 -16.16 -13.40
N CYS A 487 19.08 -16.79 -13.76
CA CYS A 487 18.59 -18.01 -13.15
C CYS A 487 18.31 -19.07 -14.21
N PRO A 488 18.18 -20.34 -13.81
CA PRO A 488 17.75 -21.42 -14.69
C PRO A 488 16.35 -21.21 -15.29
N ILE A 489 16.10 -21.74 -16.50
CA ILE A 489 14.81 -21.63 -17.19
C ILE A 489 14.39 -22.97 -17.82
N ILE A 490 13.12 -23.32 -17.70
CA ILE A 490 12.49 -24.42 -18.46
C ILE A 490 11.33 -23.86 -19.29
N LEU A 491 11.26 -24.28 -20.56
CA LEU A 491 10.24 -23.85 -21.52
C LEU A 491 9.41 -25.06 -21.99
N PHE A 492 8.10 -24.85 -22.15
CA PHE A 492 7.15 -25.85 -22.68
C PHE A 492 6.38 -25.23 -23.84
N GLN A 493 6.25 -25.96 -24.96
CA GLN A 493 5.64 -25.41 -26.18
C GLN A 493 4.83 -26.46 -26.96
N GLY A 494 3.62 -26.10 -27.40
CA GLY A 494 2.85 -26.89 -28.37
C GLY A 494 3.25 -26.53 -29.79
N LEU A 495 3.47 -27.53 -30.65
CA LEU A 495 3.98 -27.32 -32.01
C LEU A 495 2.93 -26.76 -32.99
N GLU A 496 1.65 -26.81 -32.64
CA GLU A 496 0.54 -26.28 -33.44
C GLU A 496 -0.01 -24.95 -32.87
N ASP A 497 0.75 -24.28 -32.00
CA ASP A 497 0.35 -22.99 -31.42
C ASP A 497 0.42 -21.85 -32.44
N THR A 498 -0.75 -21.39 -32.88
CA THR A 498 -0.95 -20.27 -33.82
C THR A 498 -0.92 -18.90 -33.13
N VAL A 499 -1.05 -18.85 -31.81
CA VAL A 499 -1.07 -17.61 -31.01
C VAL A 499 0.34 -17.21 -30.61
N VAL A 500 1.14 -18.15 -30.10
CA VAL A 500 2.56 -17.97 -29.79
C VAL A 500 3.35 -19.00 -30.56
N SER A 501 3.91 -18.57 -31.70
CA SER A 501 4.67 -19.45 -32.60
C SER A 501 5.78 -20.23 -31.86
N PRO A 502 5.95 -21.54 -32.12
CA PRO A 502 7.01 -22.36 -31.53
C PRO A 502 8.44 -21.81 -31.74
N VAL A 503 8.63 -21.02 -32.78
CA VAL A 503 9.89 -20.32 -33.07
C VAL A 503 10.32 -19.42 -31.89
N GLN A 504 9.38 -18.83 -31.15
CA GLN A 504 9.66 -18.01 -29.98
C GLN A 504 10.39 -18.82 -28.89
N ALA A 505 9.84 -19.98 -28.51
CA ALA A 505 10.43 -20.85 -27.48
C ALA A 505 11.82 -21.34 -27.89
N THR A 506 11.98 -21.79 -29.14
CA THR A 506 13.27 -22.22 -29.68
C THR A 506 14.32 -21.10 -29.67
N THR A 507 13.91 -19.86 -30.00
CA THR A 507 14.82 -18.71 -30.03
C THR A 507 15.32 -18.35 -28.64
N ILE A 508 14.43 -18.35 -27.63
CA ILE A 508 14.79 -18.07 -26.24
C ILE A 508 15.69 -19.18 -25.69
N TYR A 509 15.33 -20.44 -25.90
CA TYR A 509 16.14 -21.58 -25.47
C TYR A 509 17.58 -21.48 -25.96
N LYS A 510 17.78 -21.24 -27.27
CA LYS A 510 19.13 -21.10 -27.86
C LYS A 510 19.90 -19.95 -27.23
N ALA A 511 19.29 -18.79 -27.07
CA ALA A 511 19.98 -17.63 -26.52
C ALA A 511 20.41 -17.81 -25.05
N ILE A 512 19.58 -18.46 -24.23
CA ILE A 512 19.94 -18.76 -22.82
C ILE A 512 20.99 -19.86 -22.73
N LYS A 513 20.92 -20.87 -23.63
CA LYS A 513 21.93 -21.92 -23.73
C LYS A 513 23.30 -21.34 -24.10
N ASP A 514 23.35 -20.51 -25.14
CA ASP A 514 24.59 -19.88 -25.63
C ASP A 514 25.23 -18.95 -24.58
N LYS A 515 24.40 -18.39 -23.69
CA LYS A 515 24.86 -17.60 -22.54
C LYS A 515 25.56 -18.45 -21.46
N GLY A 516 25.35 -19.77 -21.43
CA GLY A 516 25.90 -20.65 -20.40
C GLY A 516 25.03 -20.79 -19.14
N LEU A 517 23.75 -20.37 -19.17
CA LEU A 517 22.82 -20.60 -18.06
C LEU A 517 22.13 -21.96 -18.18
N PRO A 518 21.81 -22.63 -17.05
CA PRO A 518 21.02 -23.86 -17.08
C PRO A 518 19.66 -23.69 -17.76
N VAL A 519 19.38 -24.50 -18.78
CA VAL A 519 18.14 -24.37 -19.57
C VAL A 519 17.62 -25.69 -20.13
N ALA A 520 16.29 -25.82 -20.25
CA ALA A 520 15.61 -26.93 -20.93
C ALA A 520 14.41 -26.46 -21.78
N LEU A 521 14.10 -27.18 -22.85
CA LEU A 521 12.93 -26.97 -23.72
C LEU A 521 12.23 -28.31 -23.96
N VAL A 522 10.90 -28.35 -23.79
CA VAL A 522 10.04 -29.51 -24.05
C VAL A 522 8.96 -29.11 -25.06
N GLU A 523 8.81 -29.91 -26.12
CA GLU A 523 7.90 -29.63 -27.24
C GLU A 523 6.86 -30.76 -27.39
N TYR A 524 5.62 -30.40 -27.70
CA TYR A 524 4.49 -31.34 -27.81
C TYR A 524 3.82 -31.29 -29.18
N GLU A 525 3.78 -32.43 -29.88
CA GLU A 525 3.02 -32.60 -31.14
C GLU A 525 1.51 -32.72 -30.90
N GLY A 526 0.70 -32.10 -31.77
CA GLY A 526 -0.76 -32.12 -31.64
C GLY A 526 -1.31 -31.29 -30.48
N GLU A 527 -0.52 -30.36 -29.94
CA GLU A 527 -0.95 -29.38 -28.94
C GLU A 527 -0.91 -27.97 -29.53
N GLN A 528 -2.00 -27.22 -29.33
CA GLN A 528 -2.18 -25.83 -29.74
C GLN A 528 -1.84 -24.88 -28.58
N HIS A 529 -2.35 -23.65 -28.63
CA HIS A 529 -2.27 -22.73 -27.50
C HIS A 529 -3.00 -23.30 -26.26
N GLY A 530 -2.20 -23.70 -25.25
CA GLY A 530 -2.64 -24.37 -24.02
C GLY A 530 -2.84 -25.89 -24.20
N PHE A 531 -2.25 -26.69 -23.30
CA PHE A 531 -2.26 -28.16 -23.39
C PHE A 531 -3.60 -28.76 -23.00
N ARG A 532 -4.09 -29.74 -23.78
CA ARG A 532 -5.41 -30.37 -23.58
C ARG A 532 -5.35 -31.89 -23.42
N LYS A 533 -4.29 -32.55 -23.89
CA LYS A 533 -4.13 -33.99 -23.71
C LYS A 533 -3.62 -34.29 -22.30
N ALA A 534 -4.27 -35.25 -21.63
CA ALA A 534 -3.95 -35.58 -20.25
C ALA A 534 -2.47 -35.97 -20.04
N GLU A 535 -1.93 -36.79 -20.94
CA GLU A 535 -0.53 -37.22 -20.94
C GLU A 535 0.48 -36.05 -21.00
N ASN A 536 0.19 -35.01 -21.79
CA ASN A 536 1.07 -33.84 -21.94
C ASN A 536 0.99 -32.90 -20.74
N ILE A 537 -0.22 -32.72 -20.17
CA ILE A 537 -0.41 -31.95 -18.93
C ILE A 537 0.35 -32.63 -17.79
N LYS A 538 0.17 -33.95 -17.63
CA LYS A 538 0.88 -34.76 -16.63
C LYS A 538 2.40 -34.62 -16.78
N PHE A 539 2.94 -34.84 -17.98
CA PHE A 539 4.38 -34.78 -18.21
C PHE A 539 4.96 -33.39 -17.95
N THR A 540 4.25 -32.32 -18.34
CA THR A 540 4.65 -30.93 -18.06
C THR A 540 4.81 -30.67 -16.55
N LEU A 541 3.82 -31.05 -15.75
CA LEU A 541 3.83 -30.85 -14.30
C LEU A 541 4.96 -31.63 -13.61
N GLU A 542 5.17 -32.88 -14.03
CA GLU A 542 6.25 -33.73 -13.53
C GLU A 542 7.63 -33.11 -13.80
N GLN A 543 7.88 -32.67 -15.03
CA GLN A 543 9.18 -32.08 -15.38
C GLN A 543 9.41 -30.71 -14.73
N GLN A 544 8.36 -29.90 -14.57
CA GLN A 544 8.44 -28.65 -13.83
C GLN A 544 8.85 -28.86 -12.36
N MET A 545 8.24 -29.84 -11.69
CA MET A 545 8.56 -30.19 -10.31
C MET A 545 10.01 -30.69 -10.17
N VAL A 546 10.44 -31.58 -11.05
CA VAL A 546 11.81 -32.12 -11.03
C VAL A 546 12.85 -31.04 -11.34
N PHE A 547 12.54 -30.11 -12.25
CA PHE A 547 13.41 -28.98 -12.57
C PHE A 547 13.66 -28.10 -11.33
N PHE A 548 12.60 -27.70 -10.62
CA PHE A 548 12.73 -26.91 -9.39
C PHE A 548 13.41 -27.68 -8.26
N ALA A 549 13.10 -28.96 -8.07
CA ALA A 549 13.74 -29.79 -7.05
C ALA A 549 15.26 -29.90 -7.25
N ARG A 550 15.72 -30.07 -8.49
CA ARG A 550 17.14 -30.22 -8.83
C ARG A 550 17.93 -28.91 -8.71
N LEU A 551 17.36 -27.80 -9.17
CA LEU A 551 18.09 -26.53 -9.31
C LEU A 551 17.84 -25.53 -8.18
N VAL A 552 16.70 -25.63 -7.48
CA VAL A 552 16.26 -24.65 -6.47
C VAL A 552 16.11 -25.31 -5.09
N GLY A 553 15.49 -26.48 -5.03
CA GLY A 553 15.21 -27.18 -3.78
C GLY A 553 16.38 -27.99 -3.21
N HIS A 554 17.26 -28.50 -4.09
CA HIS A 554 18.34 -29.45 -3.78
C HIS A 554 17.87 -30.69 -3.01
N PHE A 555 16.69 -31.23 -3.36
CA PHE A 555 16.14 -32.45 -2.78
C PHE A 555 15.68 -33.42 -3.88
N LYS A 556 15.51 -34.69 -3.50
CA LYS A 556 14.93 -35.71 -4.38
C LYS A 556 13.41 -35.67 -4.23
N VAL A 557 12.70 -35.54 -5.36
CA VAL A 557 11.24 -35.67 -5.37
C VAL A 557 10.86 -37.09 -4.94
N ALA A 558 9.80 -37.22 -4.14
CA ALA A 558 9.32 -38.51 -3.66
C ALA A 558 8.86 -39.43 -4.81
N ASP A 559 8.26 -38.83 -5.84
CA ASP A 559 7.78 -39.51 -7.04
C ASP A 559 8.92 -40.03 -7.92
N GLY A 560 8.75 -41.24 -8.48
CA GLY A 560 9.72 -41.90 -9.36
C GLY A 560 9.78 -41.30 -10.78
N ILE A 561 10.03 -40.00 -10.90
CA ILE A 561 10.03 -39.27 -12.16
C ILE A 561 11.41 -39.32 -12.82
N THR A 562 11.45 -39.65 -14.11
CA THR A 562 12.70 -39.58 -14.89
C THR A 562 12.96 -38.12 -15.32
N PRO A 563 14.07 -37.50 -14.89
CA PRO A 563 14.38 -36.11 -15.24
C PRO A 563 14.75 -35.95 -16.72
N ILE A 564 14.28 -34.87 -17.35
CA ILE A 564 14.87 -34.39 -18.62
C ILE A 564 16.29 -33.84 -18.41
N LYS A 565 17.08 -33.83 -19.49
CA LYS A 565 18.42 -33.23 -19.52
C LYS A 565 18.31 -31.71 -19.32
N ILE A 566 19.19 -31.14 -18.50
CA ILE A 566 19.35 -29.69 -18.34
C ILE A 566 20.72 -29.30 -18.94
N ASP A 567 20.69 -28.58 -20.07
CA ASP A 567 21.93 -28.07 -20.68
C ASP A 567 22.60 -27.04 -19.75
N ASN A 568 23.93 -26.95 -19.79
CA ASN A 568 24.76 -26.13 -18.88
C ASN A 568 24.67 -26.50 -17.38
N PHE A 569 24.05 -27.63 -17.03
CA PHE A 569 24.03 -28.16 -15.65
C PHE A 569 24.48 -29.62 -15.59
N ASP A 570 23.99 -30.46 -16.50
CA ASP A 570 24.32 -31.89 -16.54
C ASP A 570 25.65 -32.20 -17.28
N GLU A 571 26.50 -31.19 -17.51
CA GLU A 571 27.77 -31.32 -18.26
C GLU A 571 29.01 -31.30 -17.33
N PRO A 572 30.08 -32.09 -17.61
CA PRO A 572 31.14 -32.38 -16.63
C PRO A 572 32.08 -31.22 -16.25
N SER A 573 32.00 -30.04 -16.89
CA SER A 573 32.95 -28.93 -16.72
C SER A 573 32.53 -27.87 -15.69
N PHE A 574 31.40 -28.04 -14.99
CA PHE A 574 30.88 -27.06 -14.05
C PHE A 574 31.31 -27.37 -12.60
N ILE A 575 32.38 -26.71 -12.10
CA ILE A 575 32.73 -26.69 -10.67
C ILE A 575 32.81 -25.23 -10.19
N PRO A 576 31.84 -24.73 -9.41
CA PRO A 576 31.94 -23.40 -8.80
C PRO A 576 32.87 -23.45 -7.58
N LYS A 577 34.00 -22.73 -7.65
CA LYS A 577 35.02 -22.61 -6.58
C LYS A 577 34.58 -21.83 -5.32
N GLU A 578 33.29 -21.55 -5.15
CA GLU A 578 32.77 -20.66 -4.10
C GLU A 578 31.84 -21.36 -3.09
N ALA A 579 31.59 -22.66 -3.24
CA ALA A 579 30.65 -23.40 -2.40
C ALA A 579 31.23 -23.99 -1.10
N PHE A 580 32.56 -24.02 -0.92
CA PHE A 580 33.17 -24.73 0.22
C PHE A 580 33.11 -23.96 1.56
N ALA A 581 32.76 -22.67 1.54
CA ALA A 581 32.57 -21.87 2.76
C ALA A 581 31.18 -22.07 3.42
N TYR A 582 30.20 -22.58 2.67
CA TYR A 582 28.81 -22.73 3.16
C TYR A 582 28.59 -23.95 4.05
N LEU A 583 29.49 -24.93 4.04
CA LEU A 583 29.29 -26.18 4.80
C LEU A 583 29.59 -26.04 6.30
N LEU A 584 30.39 -25.04 6.71
CA LEU A 584 30.67 -24.75 8.12
C LEU A 584 29.55 -23.93 8.81
N PHE A 585 28.58 -23.44 8.02
CA PHE A 585 27.45 -22.60 8.44
C PHE A 585 26.41 -23.32 9.31
N TRP A 586 26.36 -24.67 9.28
CA TRP A 586 25.21 -25.43 9.81
C TRP A 586 25.33 -25.91 11.27
N LEU A 587 26.45 -25.64 11.96
CA LEU A 587 26.68 -26.16 13.33
C LEU A 587 26.59 -25.11 14.46
N GLY A 588 26.12 -23.90 14.16
CA GLY A 588 25.45 -23.02 15.12
C GLY A 588 26.07 -22.87 16.52
N LEU A 589 27.33 -22.43 16.64
CA LEU A 589 27.88 -22.03 17.95
C LEU A 589 28.76 -20.76 17.94
N ARG A 590 28.94 -20.06 16.81
CA ARG A 590 29.71 -18.79 16.78
C ARG A 590 29.18 -17.78 15.76
N PRO A 591 29.10 -16.48 16.11
CA PRO A 591 28.82 -15.41 15.15
C PRO A 591 29.80 -15.43 13.98
N VAL A 592 29.31 -15.15 12.77
CA VAL A 592 30.13 -15.10 11.56
C VAL A 592 30.93 -13.80 11.54
N ALA A 593 32.25 -13.88 11.42
CA ALA A 593 33.09 -12.70 11.26
C ALA A 593 32.87 -12.09 9.86
N ALA A 594 32.45 -10.83 9.80
CA ALA A 594 32.20 -10.09 8.56
C ALA A 594 32.53 -8.59 8.72
N PRO A 595 32.94 -7.89 7.65
CA PRO A 595 33.25 -6.47 7.73
C PRO A 595 32.12 -5.64 8.33
N TYR A 596 32.44 -4.72 9.22
CA TYR A 596 31.45 -3.81 9.78
C TYR A 596 30.78 -2.97 8.68
N GLY A 597 29.44 -2.87 8.73
CA GLY A 597 28.61 -2.21 7.73
C GLY A 597 28.05 -3.13 6.64
N SER A 598 28.61 -4.34 6.50
CA SER A 598 28.18 -5.34 5.50
C SER A 598 27.20 -6.40 6.04
N TRP A 599 26.87 -6.34 7.33
CA TRP A 599 26.06 -7.39 7.97
C TRP A 599 24.64 -7.39 7.40
N ARG A 600 24.08 -8.59 7.23
CA ARG A 600 22.67 -8.72 6.84
C ARG A 600 21.78 -8.53 8.05
N SER A 601 20.68 -7.84 7.87
CA SER A 601 19.70 -7.57 8.94
C SER A 601 18.27 -7.72 8.42
N PRO A 602 17.36 -8.30 9.21
CA PRO A 602 15.93 -8.37 8.90
C PRO A 602 15.21 -7.04 9.11
N ILE A 603 15.83 -6.06 9.78
CA ILE A 603 15.25 -4.72 9.94
C ILE A 603 15.47 -3.97 8.62
N THR A 604 14.54 -4.06 7.67
CA THR A 604 14.61 -3.40 6.35
C THR A 604 14.08 -1.96 6.40
N ALA A 605 14.27 -1.21 5.31
CA ALA A 605 13.71 0.13 5.22
C ALA A 605 12.17 0.13 5.15
N ASP A 606 11.56 -0.95 4.62
CA ASP A 606 10.10 -1.19 4.68
C ASP A 606 9.62 -1.40 6.10
N VAL A 607 10.36 -2.19 6.89
CA VAL A 607 10.05 -2.35 8.32
C VAL A 607 10.10 -0.99 9.00
N VAL A 608 11.12 -0.17 8.76
CA VAL A 608 11.21 1.17 9.37
C VAL A 608 10.06 2.09 8.93
N SER A 609 9.72 2.12 7.63
CA SER A 609 8.69 3.03 7.10
C SER A 609 7.25 2.60 7.45
N GLY A 610 7.01 1.29 7.63
CA GLY A 610 5.71 0.74 8.03
C GLY A 610 5.51 0.59 9.53
N ALA A 611 6.59 0.48 10.32
CA ALA A 611 6.51 0.22 11.75
C ALA A 611 6.21 1.46 12.61
N ASP A 612 6.60 2.68 12.20
CA ASP A 612 6.50 3.85 13.08
C ASP A 612 5.24 4.70 12.83
N LYS A 613 4.12 4.24 13.40
CA LYS A 613 2.94 5.09 13.57
C LYS A 613 3.28 6.25 14.50
N ARG A 614 3.07 7.49 14.06
CA ARG A 614 3.22 8.66 14.92
C ARG A 614 2.03 8.74 15.88
N LEU A 615 2.29 8.55 17.17
CA LEU A 615 1.30 8.74 18.23
C LEU A 615 1.42 10.15 18.83
N GLY A 616 0.31 10.73 19.25
CA GLY A 616 0.29 11.95 20.04
C GLY A 616 -1.13 12.38 20.42
N GLY A 617 -1.25 13.50 21.15
CA GLY A 617 -2.55 14.12 21.42
C GLY A 617 -3.54 13.20 22.12
N ILE A 618 -3.24 12.77 23.35
CA ILE A 618 -4.19 11.97 24.14
C ILE A 618 -5.25 12.82 24.86
N ALA A 619 -6.48 12.32 24.93
CA ALA A 619 -7.57 12.91 25.71
C ALA A 619 -8.55 11.83 26.20
N LEU A 620 -9.38 12.15 27.20
CA LEU A 620 -10.43 11.23 27.70
C LEU A 620 -11.82 11.68 27.21
N ALA A 621 -12.60 10.74 26.68
CA ALA A 621 -14.03 10.96 26.43
C ALA A 621 -14.84 10.91 27.73
N GLY A 622 -16.09 11.36 27.67
CA GLY A 622 -17.02 11.38 28.81
C GLY A 622 -17.38 9.99 29.36
N ASP A 623 -17.14 8.92 28.60
CA ASP A 623 -17.27 7.53 29.05
C ASP A 623 -15.98 6.98 29.71
N GLY A 624 -14.94 7.82 29.85
CA GLY A 624 -13.66 7.46 30.45
C GLY A 624 -12.70 6.73 29.52
N ARG A 625 -13.07 6.50 28.24
CA ARG A 625 -12.22 5.87 27.22
C ARG A 625 -11.21 6.86 26.63
N LEU A 626 -10.05 6.36 26.27
CA LEU A 626 -8.98 7.15 25.67
C LEU A 626 -9.26 7.47 24.19
N LEU A 627 -8.92 8.71 23.79
CA LEU A 627 -8.78 9.13 22.41
C LEU A 627 -7.32 9.56 22.16
N TRP A 628 -6.80 9.30 20.96
CA TRP A 628 -5.46 9.74 20.56
C TRP A 628 -5.38 10.08 19.07
N ILE A 629 -4.36 10.85 18.69
CA ILE A 629 -3.97 11.08 17.31
C ILE A 629 -2.98 9.99 16.87
N GLU A 630 -3.22 9.43 15.68
CA GLU A 630 -2.34 8.45 15.06
C GLU A 630 -2.04 8.81 13.60
N GLY A 631 -0.78 8.74 13.20
CA GLY A 631 -0.35 8.87 11.81
C GLY A 631 -0.54 7.57 11.03
N ARG A 632 -0.97 7.70 9.77
CA ARG A 632 -1.15 6.61 8.81
C ARG A 632 -0.19 6.79 7.63
N PRO A 633 1.08 6.32 7.70
CA PRO A 633 2.03 6.44 6.59
C PRO A 633 1.51 5.87 5.27
N GLU A 634 0.80 4.74 5.32
CA GLU A 634 0.20 4.06 4.16
C GLU A 634 -0.99 4.82 3.55
N GLU A 635 -1.65 5.69 4.33
CA GLU A 635 -2.73 6.56 3.86
C GLU A 635 -2.21 7.97 3.55
N LYS A 636 -1.08 8.06 2.84
CA LYS A 636 -0.43 9.32 2.45
C LYS A 636 -0.08 10.22 3.66
N GLY A 637 0.19 9.62 4.82
CA GLY A 637 0.54 10.35 6.05
C GLY A 637 -0.65 11.02 6.77
N ARG A 638 -1.88 10.56 6.54
CA ARG A 638 -3.10 11.07 7.19
C ARG A 638 -3.00 10.96 8.71
N MET A 639 -3.43 12.00 9.44
CA MET A 639 -3.54 11.99 10.90
C MET A 639 -4.99 11.73 11.29
N VAL A 640 -5.23 10.71 12.11
CA VAL A 640 -6.59 10.29 12.49
C VAL A 640 -6.81 10.40 13.99
N ILE A 641 -8.06 10.55 14.42
CA ILE A 641 -8.44 10.42 15.83
C ILE A 641 -8.95 9.00 16.04
N VAL A 642 -8.32 8.29 16.95
CA VAL A 642 -8.65 6.90 17.30
C VAL A 642 -9.27 6.89 18.69
N LYS A 643 -10.31 6.08 18.89
CA LYS A 643 -10.93 5.84 20.20
C LYS A 643 -10.63 4.41 20.68
N GLU A 644 -10.35 4.28 21.98
CA GLU A 644 -10.16 3.00 22.67
C GLU A 644 -11.42 2.13 22.60
N ASP A 645 -11.23 0.89 22.14
CA ASP A 645 -12.23 -0.17 22.09
C ASP A 645 -11.52 -1.53 21.98
N ASP A 646 -12.26 -2.66 22.00
CA ASP A 646 -11.68 -4.00 21.79
C ASP A 646 -10.83 -4.09 20.50
N LYS A 647 -11.22 -3.31 19.50
CA LYS A 647 -10.41 -2.97 18.34
C LYS A 647 -10.48 -1.46 18.17
N PRO A 648 -9.37 -0.71 18.30
CA PRO A 648 -9.40 0.74 18.16
C PRO A 648 -10.05 1.19 16.85
N VAL A 649 -10.90 2.21 16.95
CA VAL A 649 -11.74 2.67 15.83
C VAL A 649 -11.37 4.11 15.47
N ASP A 650 -11.14 4.37 14.18
CA ASP A 650 -11.05 5.71 13.63
C ASP A 650 -12.41 6.40 13.78
N ILE A 651 -12.47 7.49 14.53
CA ILE A 651 -13.76 8.19 14.73
C ILE A 651 -14.02 9.24 13.66
N ILE A 652 -12.99 9.83 13.03
CA ILE A 652 -13.19 10.76 11.91
C ILE A 652 -13.28 10.02 10.56
N PRO A 653 -14.14 10.43 9.62
CA PRO A 653 -14.22 9.81 8.29
C PRO A 653 -12.92 9.91 7.48
N GLN A 654 -12.76 9.06 6.46
CA GLN A 654 -11.50 8.90 5.71
C GLN A 654 -11.09 10.16 4.92
N GLU A 655 -12.06 10.99 4.53
CA GLU A 655 -11.84 12.26 3.84
C GLU A 655 -11.27 13.38 4.74
N PHE A 656 -11.30 13.18 6.07
CA PHE A 656 -10.77 14.12 7.06
C PHE A 656 -9.41 13.68 7.61
N ALA A 657 -8.61 14.67 7.99
CA ALA A 657 -7.36 14.45 8.70
C ALA A 657 -7.23 15.45 9.84
N ALA A 658 -7.11 14.97 11.09
CA ALA A 658 -7.00 15.81 12.27
C ALA A 658 -5.58 16.38 12.42
N ARG A 659 -5.30 17.50 11.75
CA ARG A 659 -4.01 18.20 11.81
C ARG A 659 -4.21 19.68 11.47
N THR A 660 -3.49 20.53 12.21
CA THR A 660 -3.44 21.98 12.01
C THR A 660 -2.07 22.43 11.50
N LEU A 661 -2.04 23.51 10.72
CA LEU A 661 -0.84 24.20 10.24
C LEU A 661 -0.44 25.38 11.14
N ALA A 662 -1.11 25.58 12.28
CA ALA A 662 -0.72 26.61 13.23
C ALA A 662 0.77 26.48 13.62
N GLN A 663 1.53 27.58 13.49
CA GLN A 663 2.99 27.64 13.67
C GLN A 663 3.80 26.70 12.76
N GLU A 664 3.23 26.19 11.66
CA GLU A 664 3.78 25.17 10.74
C GLU A 664 4.06 23.78 11.36
N TYR A 665 4.20 23.69 12.68
CA TYR A 665 4.43 22.45 13.42
C TYR A 665 3.15 21.76 13.90
N GLY A 666 2.10 22.53 14.17
CA GLY A 666 0.79 22.04 14.59
C GLY A 666 0.74 21.54 16.04
N GLY A 667 0.05 20.41 16.27
CA GLY A 667 -0.31 19.93 17.62
C GLY A 667 -1.67 20.45 18.09
N GLY A 668 -2.17 19.95 19.22
CA GLY A 668 -3.46 20.37 19.79
C GLY A 668 -4.63 20.34 18.79
N ALA A 669 -4.61 19.39 17.85
CA ALA A 669 -5.48 19.37 16.68
C ALA A 669 -6.92 18.93 16.98
N PHE A 670 -7.20 18.43 18.18
CA PHE A 670 -8.55 18.15 18.63
C PHE A 670 -8.68 18.35 20.14
N SER A 671 -9.92 18.48 20.57
CA SER A 671 -10.32 18.36 21.97
C SER A 671 -11.64 17.60 22.04
N VAL A 672 -11.92 17.06 23.22
CA VAL A 672 -13.14 16.29 23.48
C VAL A 672 -13.78 16.78 24.77
N LYS A 673 -15.10 16.84 24.76
CA LYS A 673 -15.90 17.02 25.96
C LYS A 673 -17.18 16.20 25.82
N ASP A 674 -17.48 15.42 26.84
CA ASP A 674 -18.54 14.41 26.83
C ASP A 674 -18.35 13.48 25.62
N ASN A 675 -19.29 13.49 24.66
CA ASN A 675 -19.20 12.73 23.41
C ASN A 675 -19.05 13.64 22.16
N VAL A 676 -18.62 14.88 22.36
CA VAL A 676 -18.42 15.87 21.28
C VAL A 676 -16.92 16.02 21.04
N VAL A 677 -16.48 15.74 19.81
CA VAL A 677 -15.11 15.98 19.37
C VAL A 677 -15.10 17.22 18.49
N VAL A 678 -14.17 18.15 18.77
CA VAL A 678 -13.88 19.27 17.87
C VAL A 678 -12.46 19.11 17.38
N PHE A 679 -12.25 19.15 16.07
CA PHE A 679 -10.93 18.95 15.46
C PHE A 679 -10.65 19.90 14.29
N SER A 680 -9.38 20.20 14.07
CA SER A 680 -8.89 20.96 12.92
C SER A 680 -8.64 20.02 11.75
N ASN A 681 -9.32 20.24 10.62
CA ASN A 681 -9.14 19.42 9.43
C ASN A 681 -7.99 19.94 8.56
N TYR A 682 -7.08 19.05 8.17
CA TYR A 682 -5.87 19.42 7.44
C TYR A 682 -6.14 20.05 6.07
N LYS A 683 -7.15 19.54 5.36
CA LYS A 683 -7.38 19.90 3.95
C LYS A 683 -7.80 21.36 3.77
N ASP A 684 -8.63 21.88 4.68
CA ASP A 684 -9.21 23.21 4.60
C ASP A 684 -8.88 24.09 5.82
N GLN A 685 -8.13 23.57 6.79
CA GLN A 685 -7.78 24.21 8.06
C GLN A 685 -8.98 24.68 8.90
N ARG A 686 -10.19 24.17 8.63
CA ARG A 686 -11.40 24.55 9.38
C ARG A 686 -11.56 23.70 10.64
N LEU A 687 -12.28 24.24 11.63
CA LEU A 687 -12.74 23.46 12.78
C LEU A 687 -14.01 22.71 12.43
N TYR A 688 -14.04 21.44 12.75
CA TYR A 688 -15.20 20.58 12.61
C TYR A 688 -15.66 20.10 13.97
N LYS A 689 -16.97 20.15 14.20
CA LYS A 689 -17.64 19.50 15.32
C LYS A 689 -18.16 18.14 14.87
N GLN A 690 -17.89 17.12 15.66
CA GLN A 690 -18.34 15.77 15.41
C GLN A 690 -19.17 15.23 16.57
N THR A 691 -20.42 14.92 16.25
CA THR A 691 -21.37 14.12 17.06
C THR A 691 -22.04 13.03 16.23
N GLY A 692 -21.54 12.81 15.00
CA GLY A 692 -22.14 12.08 13.89
C GLY A 692 -21.32 12.40 12.62
N VAL A 693 -21.96 12.85 11.54
CA VAL A 693 -21.25 13.44 10.38
C VAL A 693 -20.55 14.75 10.81
N PRO A 694 -19.24 14.96 10.52
CA PRO A 694 -18.54 16.19 10.86
C PRO A 694 -19.20 17.43 10.23
N VAL A 695 -19.45 18.46 11.05
CA VAL A 695 -20.04 19.74 10.62
C VAL A 695 -19.03 20.86 10.87
N PRO A 696 -18.73 21.72 9.88
CA PRO A 696 -17.80 22.82 10.10
C PRO A 696 -18.38 23.86 11.07
N LEU A 697 -17.56 24.30 12.03
CA LEU A 697 -17.85 25.37 12.98
C LEU A 697 -17.39 26.74 12.48
N THR A 698 -16.45 26.78 11.54
CA THR A 698 -15.80 28.00 11.07
C THR A 698 -16.09 28.23 9.59
N PRO A 699 -16.09 29.49 9.11
CA PRO A 699 -16.29 29.80 7.68
C PRO A 699 -15.25 29.13 6.79
N ASP A 700 -15.57 29.01 5.50
CA ASP A 700 -14.60 28.64 4.46
C ASP A 700 -14.00 29.92 3.90
N TYR A 701 -12.69 30.09 4.07
CA TYR A 701 -11.94 31.25 3.60
C TYR A 701 -11.24 31.01 2.25
N GLY A 702 -11.43 29.84 1.62
CA GLY A 702 -10.89 29.56 0.28
C GLY A 702 -9.39 29.24 0.22
N GLY A 703 -8.74 28.98 1.35
CA GLY A 703 -7.32 28.63 1.46
C GLY A 703 -6.89 28.34 2.91
N PRO A 704 -5.67 27.83 3.15
CA PRO A 704 -5.14 27.53 4.48
C PRO A 704 -4.69 28.77 5.27
N ASP A 705 -5.21 29.96 4.95
CA ASP A 705 -4.76 31.24 5.51
C ASP A 705 -5.10 31.37 7.01
N VAL A 706 -6.13 30.68 7.49
CA VAL A 706 -6.54 30.70 8.90
C VAL A 706 -6.46 29.28 9.48
N SER A 707 -5.68 29.11 10.54
CA SER A 707 -5.50 27.83 11.24
C SER A 707 -5.92 27.91 12.71
N TYR A 708 -6.38 26.79 13.26
CA TYR A 708 -6.92 26.69 14.62
C TYR A 708 -6.19 25.61 15.41
N ALA A 709 -5.82 25.89 16.66
CA ALA A 709 -5.14 24.93 17.54
C ALA A 709 -5.43 25.18 19.03
N ASP A 710 -5.16 24.16 19.86
CA ASP A 710 -5.18 24.23 21.34
C ASP A 710 -6.51 24.73 21.91
N GLY A 711 -7.62 24.24 21.36
CA GLY A 711 -8.95 24.68 21.78
C GLY A 711 -9.47 24.00 23.05
N VAL A 712 -10.34 24.71 23.75
CA VAL A 712 -11.02 24.31 24.99
C VAL A 712 -12.50 24.68 24.96
N PHE A 713 -13.33 23.83 25.54
CA PHE A 713 -14.78 24.09 25.66
C PHE A 713 -15.09 25.05 26.81
N ASP A 714 -15.90 26.07 26.54
CA ASP A 714 -16.49 26.98 27.52
C ASP A 714 -17.99 26.67 27.64
N PRO A 715 -18.40 25.81 28.58
CA PRO A 715 -19.80 25.42 28.75
C PRO A 715 -20.68 26.58 29.24
N HIS A 716 -20.12 27.54 29.99
CA HIS A 716 -20.92 28.62 30.59
C HIS A 716 -21.48 29.57 29.53
N PHE A 717 -20.66 29.91 28.53
CA PHE A 717 -21.08 30.73 27.38
C PHE A 717 -21.42 29.91 26.13
N SER A 718 -21.47 28.58 26.24
CA SER A 718 -21.76 27.66 25.13
C SER A 718 -20.90 27.92 23.89
N ARG A 719 -19.58 28.08 24.08
CA ARG A 719 -18.63 28.40 22.99
C ARG A 719 -17.38 27.53 23.03
N TYR A 720 -16.60 27.59 21.96
CA TYR A 720 -15.28 26.96 21.84
C TYR A 720 -14.22 28.06 21.80
N VAL A 721 -13.28 28.05 22.76
CA VAL A 721 -12.17 29.01 22.82
C VAL A 721 -10.94 28.33 22.25
N THR A 722 -10.29 28.95 21.27
CA THR A 722 -9.16 28.35 20.55
C THR A 722 -8.17 29.44 20.16
N VAL A 723 -6.91 29.05 19.95
CA VAL A 723 -5.93 29.95 19.33
C VAL A 723 -6.22 29.99 17.83
N ILE A 724 -6.25 31.20 17.27
CA ILE A 724 -6.77 31.47 15.93
C ILE A 724 -6.32 32.83 15.39
N GLU A 725 -6.56 33.05 14.09
CA GLU A 725 -6.54 34.34 13.43
C GLU A 725 -7.93 35.07 13.33
N GLU A 726 -9.15 34.46 13.22
CA GLU A 726 -10.49 35.15 13.36
C GLU A 726 -11.77 34.32 13.78
N PRO A 727 -12.41 34.56 14.97
CA PRO A 727 -13.82 35.03 15.13
C PRO A 727 -13.87 36.00 16.35
N LYS A 728 -14.93 36.06 17.21
CA LYS A 728 -14.98 36.99 18.38
C LYS A 728 -13.70 36.88 19.23
N VAL A 729 -12.82 37.87 19.09
CA VAL A 729 -11.51 37.92 19.72
C VAL A 729 -11.65 38.17 21.22
N LEU A 730 -11.12 37.26 22.04
CA LEU A 730 -11.05 37.44 23.50
C LEU A 730 -9.79 38.19 23.93
N ILE A 731 -8.65 37.87 23.30
CA ILE A 731 -7.34 38.48 23.53
C ILE A 731 -6.63 38.62 22.17
N SER A 732 -5.95 39.74 21.95
CA SER A 732 -5.05 39.99 20.82
C SER A 732 -4.02 41.06 21.21
N GLY A 733 -2.93 41.17 20.45
CA GLY A 733 -1.91 42.22 20.61
C GLY A 733 -0.47 41.72 20.75
N ASN A 734 -0.26 40.44 21.10
CA ASN A 734 1.03 39.76 21.06
C ASN A 734 1.12 38.88 19.80
N ASP A 735 2.34 38.49 19.44
CA ASP A 735 2.58 37.71 18.23
C ASP A 735 2.05 36.28 18.35
N PHE A 736 2.11 35.69 19.55
CA PHE A 736 1.79 34.29 19.78
C PHE A 736 1.06 34.04 21.11
N TYR A 737 0.24 32.99 21.09
CA TYR A 737 -0.61 32.57 22.21
C TYR A 737 -0.65 31.04 22.30
N ALA A 738 -0.76 30.51 23.52
CA ALA A 738 -0.94 29.08 23.77
C ALA A 738 -1.68 28.82 25.10
N PHE A 739 -2.14 27.59 25.28
CA PHE A 739 -2.77 27.08 26.50
C PHE A 739 -3.94 27.92 27.04
N PRO A 740 -5.00 28.20 26.26
CA PRO A 740 -6.21 28.74 26.85
C PRO A 740 -6.82 27.71 27.82
N ARG A 741 -6.93 28.06 29.11
CA ARG A 741 -7.36 27.16 30.18
C ARG A 741 -8.38 27.85 31.08
N ILE A 742 -9.62 27.42 30.97
CA ILE A 742 -10.76 27.95 31.74
C ILE A 742 -10.83 27.23 33.08
N ASP A 743 -11.10 27.96 34.16
CA ASP A 743 -11.25 27.37 35.48
C ASP A 743 -12.59 26.62 35.63
N HIS A 744 -12.68 25.70 36.61
CA HIS A 744 -13.87 24.87 36.82
C HIS A 744 -15.16 25.68 37.06
N ASN A 745 -15.04 26.91 37.57
CA ASN A 745 -16.16 27.80 37.82
C ASN A 745 -16.54 28.68 36.61
N ASN A 746 -15.81 28.59 35.49
CA ASN A 746 -15.97 29.39 34.26
C ASN A 746 -15.92 30.91 34.48
N LYS A 747 -15.14 31.36 35.47
CA LYS A 747 -14.97 32.78 35.81
C LYS A 747 -13.62 33.34 35.35
N ARG A 748 -12.62 32.46 35.20
CA ARG A 748 -11.24 32.84 34.91
C ARG A 748 -10.72 32.02 33.75
N MET A 749 -9.84 32.63 32.96
CA MET A 749 -9.09 31.96 31.91
C MET A 749 -7.62 32.29 32.05
N ALA A 750 -6.76 31.27 32.06
CA ALA A 750 -5.32 31.40 31.96
C ALA A 750 -4.87 31.20 30.51
N TRP A 751 -3.79 31.86 30.10
CA TRP A 751 -3.11 31.63 28.81
C TRP A 751 -1.64 32.02 28.88
N ILE A 752 -0.85 31.48 27.96
CA ILE A 752 0.53 31.89 27.70
C ILE A 752 0.57 32.81 26.48
N GLU A 753 1.35 33.88 26.55
CA GLU A 753 1.64 34.76 25.41
C GLU A 753 3.13 35.11 25.34
N TRP A 754 3.62 35.35 24.14
CA TRP A 754 4.98 35.84 23.89
C TRP A 754 5.02 36.60 22.56
N SER A 755 6.09 37.37 22.37
CA SER A 755 6.31 38.18 21.19
C SER A 755 7.75 38.10 20.72
N HIS A 756 7.95 38.43 19.44
CA HIS A 756 9.28 38.54 18.87
C HIS A 756 10.16 39.52 19.68
N PRO A 757 11.48 39.26 19.77
CA PRO A 757 12.23 38.19 19.09
C PRO A 757 12.29 36.86 19.87
N ASN A 758 11.51 36.69 20.94
CA ASN A 758 11.66 35.53 21.84
C ASN A 758 10.93 34.31 21.29
N MET A 759 11.53 33.13 21.47
CA MET A 759 10.82 31.86 21.45
C MET A 759 10.18 31.58 22.83
N PRO A 760 9.16 30.70 22.95
CA PRO A 760 8.47 30.49 24.22
C PRO A 760 9.36 29.92 25.33
N TRP A 761 10.50 29.30 24.99
CA TRP A 761 11.52 28.83 25.95
C TRP A 761 12.63 29.85 26.25
N ASP A 762 12.67 30.95 25.49
CA ASP A 762 13.56 32.08 25.77
C ASP A 762 12.91 32.99 26.83
N LYS A 763 11.66 33.38 26.56
CA LYS A 763 10.83 34.18 27.47
C LYS A 763 9.37 34.11 27.06
N SER A 764 8.48 33.91 28.02
CA SER A 764 7.02 33.95 27.84
C SER A 764 6.33 34.57 29.05
N GLU A 765 5.06 34.91 28.91
CA GLU A 765 4.23 35.44 30.00
C GLU A 765 3.00 34.58 30.24
N LEU A 766 2.69 34.32 31.51
CA LEU A 766 1.45 33.68 31.93
C LEU A 766 0.47 34.76 32.41
N TRP A 767 -0.71 34.76 31.83
CA TRP A 767 -1.77 35.71 32.15
C TRP A 767 -3.03 35.01 32.63
N VAL A 768 -3.77 35.69 33.51
CA VAL A 768 -5.11 35.30 33.95
C VAL A 768 -6.07 36.45 33.70
N GLY A 769 -7.17 36.15 33.02
CA GLY A 769 -8.25 37.07 32.72
C GLY A 769 -9.55 36.66 33.38
N TYR A 770 -10.40 37.63 33.69
CA TYR A 770 -11.68 37.43 34.38
C TYR A 770 -12.84 37.74 33.44
N PHE A 771 -13.77 36.80 33.32
CA PHE A 771 -14.96 36.97 32.50
C PHE A 771 -15.97 37.93 33.15
N SER A 772 -16.53 38.84 32.35
CA SER A 772 -17.75 39.58 32.67
C SER A 772 -18.99 38.69 32.54
N GLU A 773 -20.14 39.22 32.94
CA GLU A 773 -21.45 38.62 32.65
C GLU A 773 -21.71 38.48 31.13
N SER A 774 -21.11 39.32 30.29
CA SER A 774 -21.18 39.24 28.82
C SER A 774 -20.19 38.25 28.19
N GLY A 775 -19.33 37.61 29.00
CA GLY A 775 -18.32 36.65 28.55
C GLY A 775 -17.06 37.27 27.94
N ASP A 776 -16.83 38.56 28.17
CA ASP A 776 -15.62 39.29 27.76
C ASP A 776 -14.59 39.32 28.90
N LEU A 777 -13.31 39.41 28.57
CA LEU A 777 -12.23 39.48 29.58
C LEU A 777 -12.02 40.94 30.01
N THR A 778 -12.46 41.27 31.23
CA THR A 778 -12.53 42.66 31.73
C THR A 778 -11.35 43.08 32.61
N LYS A 779 -10.79 42.13 33.37
CA LYS A 779 -9.58 42.31 34.18
C LYS A 779 -8.54 41.29 33.75
N ARG A 780 -7.27 41.68 33.68
CA ARG A 780 -6.14 40.81 33.35
C ARG A 780 -5.02 40.99 34.36
N VAL A 781 -4.37 39.90 34.74
CA VAL A 781 -3.24 39.87 35.68
C VAL A 781 -2.13 39.04 35.05
N CYS A 782 -0.94 39.63 34.93
CA CYS A 782 0.25 38.86 34.57
C CYS A 782 0.77 38.15 35.83
N VAL A 783 0.77 36.82 35.79
CA VAL A 783 1.14 35.94 36.90
C VAL A 783 2.66 35.69 36.92
N ALA A 784 3.26 35.47 35.75
CA ALA A 784 4.68 35.18 35.59
C ALA A 784 5.18 35.72 34.23
N GLY A 785 6.47 36.07 34.13
CA GLY A 785 7.13 36.50 32.89
C GLY A 785 7.30 38.02 32.71
N SER A 786 6.53 38.84 33.43
CA SER A 786 6.56 40.31 33.28
C SER A 786 7.69 41.02 34.02
N ASN A 787 8.35 40.36 34.98
CA ASN A 787 9.43 40.98 35.74
C ASN A 787 10.69 41.12 34.87
N PRO A 788 11.16 42.35 34.55
CA PRO A 788 12.33 42.54 33.68
C PRO A 788 13.65 42.05 34.31
N MET A 789 13.69 41.86 35.63
CA MET A 789 14.87 41.37 36.36
C MET A 789 14.95 39.84 36.42
N LEU A 790 13.92 39.14 35.95
CA LEU A 790 13.83 37.68 35.97
C LEU A 790 13.54 37.17 34.56
N VAL A 791 14.45 36.38 34.02
CA VAL A 791 14.17 35.63 32.79
C VAL A 791 13.51 34.32 33.18
N GLU A 792 12.34 34.08 32.61
CA GLU A 792 11.58 32.85 32.83
C GLU A 792 10.70 32.53 31.62
N SER A 793 10.35 31.27 31.49
CA SER A 793 9.50 30.73 30.42
C SER A 793 8.34 29.92 31.00
N PRO A 794 7.30 30.57 31.57
CA PRO A 794 6.12 29.88 32.05
C PRO A 794 5.37 29.14 30.93
N THR A 795 4.84 27.96 31.25
CA THR A 795 4.13 27.08 30.33
C THR A 795 3.14 26.15 31.06
N GLU A 796 2.28 25.48 30.29
CA GLU A 796 1.32 24.47 30.76
C GLU A 796 0.49 24.88 32.00
N PRO A 797 -0.20 26.05 32.00
CA PRO A 797 -1.09 26.40 33.10
C PRO A 797 -2.23 25.39 33.22
N LYS A 798 -2.57 24.96 34.44
CA LYS A 798 -3.73 24.10 34.72
C LYS A 798 -4.41 24.51 36.02
N TRP A 799 -5.73 24.52 36.01
CA TRP A 799 -6.53 24.75 37.22
C TRP A 799 -6.73 23.44 37.96
N SER A 800 -6.46 23.43 39.26
CA SER A 800 -6.83 22.31 40.14
C SER A 800 -8.35 22.22 40.28
N PRO A 801 -8.89 21.09 40.75
CA PRO A 801 -10.31 20.96 41.09
C PRO A 801 -10.80 22.03 42.08
N LYS A 802 -9.91 22.50 42.97
CA LYS A 802 -10.17 23.60 43.92
C LYS A 802 -10.15 25.00 43.30
N GLY A 803 -9.85 25.11 42.00
CA GLY A 803 -9.75 26.38 41.29
C GLY A 803 -8.46 27.15 41.55
N GLU A 804 -7.38 26.46 41.94
CA GLU A 804 -6.04 27.04 42.11
C GLU A 804 -5.22 26.85 40.83
N LEU A 805 -4.40 27.84 40.45
CA LEU A 805 -3.61 27.78 39.21
C LEU A 805 -2.22 27.23 39.47
N PHE A 806 -1.89 26.13 38.81
CA PHE A 806 -0.55 25.56 38.75
C PHE A 806 0.03 25.73 37.34
N PHE A 807 1.35 25.80 37.22
CA PHE A 807 2.05 25.93 35.95
C PHE A 807 3.51 25.51 36.11
N LEU A 808 4.19 25.35 34.97
CA LEU A 808 5.62 25.06 34.92
C LEU A 808 6.39 26.32 34.53
N THR A 809 7.51 26.60 35.18
CA THR A 809 8.41 27.71 34.80
C THR A 809 9.83 27.35 35.21
N ASP A 810 10.81 27.83 34.44
CA ASP A 810 12.24 27.63 34.69
C ASP A 810 12.87 28.77 35.51
N ARG A 811 12.03 29.55 36.20
CA ARG A 811 12.48 30.60 37.12
C ARG A 811 13.35 30.03 38.24
N GLY A 812 14.36 30.80 38.65
CA GLY A 812 15.20 30.44 39.80
C GLY A 812 16.24 29.38 39.46
N SER A 813 15.88 28.10 39.44
CA SER A 813 16.83 26.98 39.22
C SER A 813 17.33 26.87 37.78
N GLY A 814 16.60 27.48 36.82
CA GLY A 814 16.85 27.28 35.39
C GLY A 814 16.25 25.98 34.85
N PHE A 815 15.55 25.20 35.66
CA PHE A 815 14.84 23.99 35.24
C PHE A 815 13.34 24.20 35.34
N TRP A 816 12.56 23.76 34.35
CA TRP A 816 11.11 23.82 34.45
C TRP A 816 10.62 22.97 35.61
N ASN A 817 10.03 23.59 36.63
CA ASN A 817 9.50 22.93 37.83
C ASN A 817 8.05 23.40 38.10
N ILE A 818 7.35 22.76 39.03
CA ILE A 818 5.93 23.06 39.34
C ILE A 818 5.82 24.23 40.32
N TYR A 819 5.07 25.25 39.90
CA TYR A 819 4.74 26.43 40.69
C TYR A 819 3.23 26.60 40.81
N LYS A 820 2.83 27.35 41.84
CA LYS A 820 1.45 27.72 42.12
C LYS A 820 1.32 29.23 42.23
N TRP A 821 0.23 29.78 41.71
CA TRP A 821 -0.13 31.19 41.83
C TRP A 821 -1.01 31.43 43.06
N VAL A 822 -0.66 32.47 43.83
CA VAL A 822 -1.41 32.97 44.98
C VAL A 822 -2.17 34.24 44.55
N GLU A 823 -3.45 34.08 44.21
CA GLU A 823 -4.26 35.11 43.54
C GLU A 823 -4.35 36.44 44.30
N HIS A 824 -4.45 36.41 45.64
CA HIS A 824 -4.69 37.62 46.44
C HIS A 824 -3.43 38.48 46.65
N THR A 825 -2.23 37.90 46.56
CA THR A 825 -0.94 38.62 46.62
C THR A 825 -0.28 38.78 45.25
N ASN A 826 -0.79 38.07 44.24
CA ASN A 826 -0.13 37.88 42.94
C ASN A 826 1.28 37.29 43.07
N GLU A 827 1.50 36.44 44.06
CA GLU A 827 2.79 35.75 44.27
C GLU A 827 2.81 34.40 43.59
N VAL A 828 4.02 33.94 43.24
CA VAL A 828 4.26 32.64 42.64
C VAL A 828 5.18 31.86 43.56
N ILE A 829 4.69 30.72 44.07
CA ILE A 829 5.40 29.88 45.04
C ILE A 829 5.84 28.58 44.37
N SER A 830 7.05 28.12 44.70
CA SER A 830 7.50 26.79 44.29
C SER A 830 6.73 25.73 45.07
N VAL A 831 6.24 24.71 44.38
CA VAL A 831 5.57 23.57 45.01
C VAL A 831 6.55 22.41 45.16
N TYR A 832 7.33 22.14 44.13
CA TYR A 832 8.36 21.12 44.14
C TYR A 832 9.50 21.50 43.17
N THR A 833 10.73 21.54 43.69
CA THR A 833 11.93 21.93 42.93
C THR A 833 12.88 20.76 42.81
N LEU A 834 13.41 20.57 41.61
CA LEU A 834 14.41 19.57 41.29
C LEU A 834 15.21 20.06 40.08
N ASP A 835 16.52 19.81 40.05
CA ASP A 835 17.38 20.07 38.89
C ASP A 835 17.10 19.03 37.79
N ALA A 836 15.91 19.14 37.21
CA ALA A 836 15.30 18.26 36.22
C ALA A 836 14.18 18.99 35.48
N GLU A 837 13.95 18.64 34.22
CA GLU A 837 12.95 19.29 33.38
C GLU A 837 11.59 18.61 33.53
N PHE A 838 10.56 19.33 34.00
CA PHE A 838 9.19 18.81 34.14
C PHE A 838 8.37 18.97 32.85
N THR A 839 8.95 19.59 31.83
CA THR A 839 8.35 19.76 30.51
C THR A 839 9.44 19.88 29.45
N ARG A 840 9.05 20.27 28.25
CA ARG A 840 9.87 20.41 27.06
C ARG A 840 9.50 21.72 26.33
N PRO A 841 10.36 22.18 25.40
CA PRO A 841 10.07 23.34 24.57
C PRO A 841 8.73 23.23 23.83
N LEU A 842 7.96 24.33 23.84
CA LEU A 842 6.67 24.44 23.16
C LEU A 842 6.84 24.65 21.65
N TRP A 843 7.20 23.60 20.93
CA TRP A 843 7.22 23.57 19.46
C TRP A 843 5.86 23.25 18.83
N VAL A 844 5.06 22.44 19.54
CA VAL A 844 3.74 21.98 19.11
C VAL A 844 2.74 22.20 20.23
N PHE A 845 1.48 22.46 19.88
CA PHE A 845 0.41 22.61 20.85
C PHE A 845 0.01 21.28 21.50
N GLY A 846 -0.64 21.37 22.66
CA GLY A 846 -1.23 20.21 23.35
C GLY A 846 -0.25 19.36 24.16
N ILE A 847 0.93 19.90 24.50
CA ILE A 847 1.81 19.24 25.48
C ILE A 847 1.11 19.14 26.84
N SER A 848 1.30 18.02 27.53
CA SER A 848 0.68 17.76 28.83
C SER A 848 1.61 16.94 29.72
N SER A 849 2.47 17.59 30.49
CA SER A 849 3.52 16.91 31.29
C SER A 849 3.08 16.55 32.72
N TYR A 850 1.94 17.09 33.17
CA TYR A 850 1.35 16.80 34.48
C TYR A 850 -0.19 16.89 34.46
N GLY A 851 -0.89 16.33 35.44
CA GLY A 851 -2.35 16.43 35.57
C GLY A 851 -2.85 16.13 36.99
N PHE A 852 -4.10 16.51 37.29
CA PHE A 852 -4.73 16.28 38.60
C PHE A 852 -5.54 14.99 38.60
N LEU A 853 -5.38 14.15 39.63
CA LEU A 853 -6.17 12.92 39.80
C LEU A 853 -7.53 13.22 40.43
N GLY A 854 -8.60 13.05 39.64
CA GLY A 854 -9.99 13.29 40.05
C GLY A 854 -10.18 14.64 40.74
N GLU A 855 -10.96 14.64 41.82
CA GLU A 855 -11.23 15.83 42.65
C GLU A 855 -10.17 16.07 43.75
N SER A 856 -9.01 15.43 43.67
CA SER A 856 -7.99 15.46 44.71
C SER A 856 -6.88 16.48 44.46
N ASN A 857 -6.01 16.66 45.46
CA ASN A 857 -4.81 17.50 45.39
C ASN A 857 -3.55 16.75 44.91
N HIS A 858 -3.72 15.56 44.33
CA HIS A 858 -2.62 14.77 43.82
C HIS A 858 -2.33 15.14 42.37
N ILE A 859 -1.10 15.55 42.11
CA ILE A 859 -0.60 15.90 40.79
C ILE A 859 0.27 14.74 40.29
N VAL A 860 -0.14 14.08 39.22
CA VAL A 860 0.73 13.18 38.48
C VAL A 860 1.59 14.01 37.56
N PHE A 861 2.89 13.79 37.55
CA PHE A 861 3.82 14.51 36.70
C PHE A 861 4.94 13.59 36.19
N SER A 862 5.46 13.92 35.02
CA SER A 862 6.72 13.37 34.55
C SER A 862 7.82 14.42 34.61
N TYR A 863 9.05 14.01 34.92
CA TYR A 863 10.23 14.87 34.81
C TYR A 863 11.38 14.13 34.14
N ARG A 864 12.34 14.88 33.63
CA ARG A 864 13.50 14.35 32.91
C ARG A 864 14.81 14.76 33.57
N GLN A 865 15.67 13.77 33.80
CA GLN A 865 16.95 13.97 34.46
C GLN A 865 17.97 12.95 33.95
N HIS A 866 19.20 13.39 33.66
CA HIS A 866 20.30 12.53 33.19
C HIS A 866 19.90 11.59 32.04
N GLY A 867 19.18 12.12 31.04
CA GLY A 867 18.77 11.37 29.85
C GLY A 867 17.56 10.42 30.04
N ARG A 868 16.94 10.39 31.23
CA ARG A 868 15.80 9.51 31.52
C ARG A 868 14.60 10.28 32.04
N SER A 869 13.40 9.84 31.67
CA SER A 869 12.15 10.29 32.28
C SER A 869 11.78 9.46 33.50
N TYR A 870 11.22 10.13 34.49
CA TYR A 870 10.67 9.59 35.72
C TYR A 870 9.23 10.05 35.87
N LEU A 871 8.43 9.27 36.58
CA LEU A 871 7.03 9.53 36.85
C LEU A 871 6.82 9.64 38.35
N GLY A 872 6.01 10.59 38.80
CA GLY A 872 5.73 10.79 40.21
C GLY A 872 4.32 11.31 40.46
N VAL A 873 3.93 11.21 41.73
CA VAL A 873 2.72 11.81 42.28
C VAL A 873 3.13 12.77 43.39
N LEU A 874 2.70 14.02 43.28
CA LEU A 874 2.90 15.08 44.27
C LEU A 874 1.59 15.34 45.00
N ASP A 875 1.58 15.21 46.31
CA ASP A 875 0.52 15.77 47.15
C ASP A 875 0.79 17.26 47.36
N SER A 876 -0.02 18.12 46.76
CA SER A 876 0.21 19.57 46.81
C SER A 876 -0.11 20.23 48.16
N ASP A 877 -0.80 19.54 49.08
CA ASP A 877 -1.12 20.11 50.40
C ASP A 877 0.04 19.99 51.38
N ILE A 878 0.73 18.84 51.35
CA ILE A 878 1.83 18.54 52.26
C ILE A 878 3.21 18.57 51.57
N GLY A 879 3.26 18.69 50.24
CA GLY A 879 4.49 18.79 49.46
C GLY A 879 5.27 17.49 49.34
N SER A 880 4.63 16.34 49.57
CA SER A 880 5.28 15.02 49.49
C SER A 880 5.21 14.44 48.08
N VAL A 881 6.32 13.85 47.61
CA VAL A 881 6.41 13.19 46.31
C VAL A 881 6.61 11.68 46.48
N SER A 882 5.85 10.90 45.72
CA SER A 882 6.06 9.46 45.54
C SER A 882 6.46 9.17 44.10
N LEU A 883 7.56 8.46 43.90
CA LEU A 883 8.00 8.02 42.57
C LEU A 883 7.25 6.75 42.16
N LEU A 884 6.90 6.67 40.89
CA LEU A 884 6.16 5.56 40.31
C LEU A 884 7.05 4.74 39.37
N ASP A 885 7.13 3.44 39.63
CA ASP A 885 7.86 2.51 38.77
C ASP A 885 7.04 2.16 37.53
N THR A 886 7.61 2.42 36.35
CA THR A 886 7.05 2.01 35.05
C THR A 886 8.17 1.50 34.15
N PRO A 887 7.85 0.65 33.15
CA PRO A 887 8.85 0.18 32.18
C PRO A 887 9.31 1.26 31.20
N PHE A 888 8.63 2.42 31.15
CA PHE A 888 9.03 3.53 30.29
C PHE A 888 10.21 4.30 30.87
N THR A 889 11.17 4.62 30.01
CA THR A 889 12.35 5.44 30.32
C THR A 889 12.31 6.80 29.62
N ASP A 890 11.30 7.02 28.77
CA ASP A 890 10.96 8.28 28.14
C ASP A 890 9.45 8.47 28.21
N LEU A 891 9.00 9.68 28.57
CA LEU A 891 7.60 10.04 28.76
C LEU A 891 7.33 11.38 28.08
N SER A 892 6.20 11.49 27.37
CA SER A 892 5.80 12.71 26.65
C SER A 892 4.55 13.36 27.23
N ASN A 893 3.43 12.63 27.34
CA ASN A 893 2.16 13.21 27.77
C ASN A 893 1.49 12.38 28.86
N VAL A 894 0.77 13.07 29.75
CA VAL A 894 -0.06 12.53 30.82
C VAL A 894 -1.48 13.07 30.67
N VAL A 895 -2.47 12.18 30.74
CA VAL A 895 -3.89 12.55 30.88
C VAL A 895 -4.50 11.79 32.05
N THR A 896 -5.14 12.51 32.96
CA THR A 896 -5.62 11.96 34.23
C THR A 896 -7.12 11.69 34.18
N GLY A 897 -7.54 10.55 34.75
CA GLY A 897 -8.92 10.26 35.14
C GLY A 897 -9.08 10.42 36.66
N ASN A 898 -10.06 9.73 37.24
CA ASN A 898 -10.33 9.81 38.68
C ASN A 898 -9.24 9.12 39.52
N ASP A 899 -9.05 7.81 39.32
CA ASP A 899 -8.09 6.98 40.08
C ASP A 899 -7.06 6.28 39.18
N TYR A 900 -7.04 6.64 37.90
CA TYR A 900 -6.10 6.15 36.91
C TYR A 900 -5.67 7.30 36.01
N PHE A 901 -4.63 7.08 35.21
CA PHE A 901 -4.19 8.00 34.19
C PHE A 901 -3.60 7.23 33.01
N TYR A 902 -3.52 7.88 31.86
CA TYR A 902 -2.80 7.35 30.71
C TYR A 902 -1.52 8.16 30.49
N ILE A 903 -0.47 7.48 30.06
CA ILE A 903 0.81 8.06 29.69
C ILE A 903 1.22 7.63 28.30
N GLU A 904 1.79 8.56 27.53
CA GLU A 904 2.57 8.26 26.35
C GLU A 904 4.05 8.09 26.74
N GLY A 905 4.68 7.01 26.30
CA GLY A 905 6.08 6.77 26.59
C GLY A 905 6.70 5.61 25.82
N ALA A 906 8.02 5.48 25.97
CA ALA A 906 8.83 4.47 25.30
C ALA A 906 9.99 4.03 26.21
N SER A 907 10.73 3.01 25.78
CA SER A 907 12.01 2.63 26.37
C SER A 907 12.98 2.13 25.29
N ALA A 908 14.18 1.70 25.71
CA ALA A 908 15.15 1.07 24.81
C ALA A 908 14.65 -0.24 24.15
N THR A 909 13.59 -0.85 24.69
CA THR A 909 13.03 -2.13 24.22
C THR A 909 11.55 -2.08 23.91
N VAL A 910 10.87 -1.00 24.29
CA VAL A 910 9.44 -0.78 24.05
C VAL A 910 9.31 0.44 23.15
N PRO A 911 8.66 0.31 21.97
CA PRO A 911 8.45 1.45 21.07
C PRO A 911 7.45 2.44 21.68
N MET A 912 7.29 3.62 21.07
CA MET A 912 6.34 4.64 21.54
C MET A 912 4.95 4.04 21.71
N SER A 913 4.41 4.12 22.92
CA SER A 913 3.20 3.42 23.32
C SER A 913 2.37 4.27 24.27
N ILE A 914 1.07 4.01 24.32
CA ILE A 914 0.15 4.60 25.28
C ILE A 914 -0.20 3.53 26.31
N ALA A 915 0.04 3.82 27.58
CA ALA A 915 -0.23 2.91 28.69
C ALA A 915 -1.22 3.50 29.68
N LYS A 916 -2.12 2.66 30.19
CA LYS A 916 -2.99 2.96 31.33
C LYS A 916 -2.29 2.54 32.61
N VAL A 917 -2.31 3.43 33.60
CA VAL A 917 -1.68 3.24 34.91
C VAL A 917 -2.74 3.45 35.99
N ALA A 918 -2.87 2.47 36.88
CA ALA A 918 -3.72 2.56 38.07
C ALA A 918 -2.85 2.54 39.32
N LEU A 919 -3.29 3.28 40.34
CA LEU A 919 -2.57 3.44 41.59
C LEU A 919 -3.26 2.70 42.74
N ASN A 920 -2.51 2.45 43.81
CA ASN A 920 -3.06 2.04 45.10
C ASN A 920 -3.92 3.16 45.73
N GLU A 921 -4.68 2.82 46.78
CA GLU A 921 -5.58 3.76 47.47
C GLU A 921 -4.86 5.02 47.98
N ASP A 922 -3.63 4.87 48.46
CA ASP A 922 -2.76 5.97 48.92
C ASP A 922 -1.99 6.68 47.80
N ARG A 923 -2.15 6.27 46.53
CA ARG A 923 -1.57 6.91 45.34
C ARG A 923 -0.05 7.02 45.33
N THR A 924 0.62 6.14 46.07
CA THR A 924 2.08 6.09 46.21
C THR A 924 2.75 5.11 45.26
N LYS A 925 2.00 4.15 44.71
CA LYS A 925 2.53 3.03 43.92
C LYS A 925 1.62 2.63 42.76
N VAL A 926 2.25 2.11 41.71
CA VAL A 926 1.55 1.49 40.58
C VAL A 926 1.05 0.11 40.98
N VAL A 927 -0.25 -0.13 40.86
CA VAL A 927 -0.85 -1.48 41.06
C VAL A 927 -1.19 -2.17 39.75
N SER A 928 -1.34 -1.42 38.67
CA SER A 928 -1.55 -1.95 37.32
C SER A 928 -0.93 -1.04 36.28
N PHE A 929 -0.25 -1.66 35.32
CA PHE A 929 0.32 -1.02 34.13
C PHE A 929 -0.04 -1.86 32.91
N SER A 930 -0.72 -1.27 31.93
CA SER A 930 -1.12 -1.97 30.71
C SER A 930 -0.91 -1.08 29.49
N ILE A 931 -0.12 -1.55 28.52
CA ILE A 931 -0.01 -0.91 27.21
C ILE A 931 -1.34 -1.12 26.48
N ILE A 932 -2.00 -0.02 26.16
CA ILE A 932 -3.28 0.02 25.45
C ILE A 932 -3.05 0.02 23.95
N TRP A 933 -2.02 0.75 23.53
CA TRP A 933 -1.66 0.84 22.13
C TRP A 933 -0.17 1.12 21.94
N SER A 934 0.37 0.68 20.81
CA SER A 934 1.79 0.81 20.50
C SER A 934 1.97 1.27 19.07
N SER A 935 3.00 2.07 18.82
CA SER A 935 3.34 2.53 17.48
C SER A 935 3.71 1.37 16.57
N SER A 936 4.26 0.28 17.13
CA SER A 936 4.66 -0.94 16.41
C SER A 936 4.48 -2.20 17.27
N SER A 937 3.43 -2.99 17.03
CA SER A 937 3.24 -4.28 17.73
C SER A 937 4.23 -5.36 17.30
N ASP A 938 4.72 -5.28 16.06
CA ASP A 938 5.47 -6.37 15.43
C ASP A 938 6.97 -6.26 15.65
N VAL A 939 7.42 -5.20 16.34
CA VAL A 939 8.83 -4.91 16.55
C VAL A 939 9.53 -5.94 17.44
N VAL A 940 8.77 -6.62 18.31
CA VAL A 940 9.28 -7.59 19.29
C VAL A 940 10.05 -8.75 18.63
N GLN A 941 9.69 -9.13 17.40
CA GLN A 941 10.37 -10.18 16.65
C GLN A 941 11.84 -9.83 16.31
N TYR A 942 12.19 -8.55 16.36
CA TYR A 942 13.54 -8.05 16.06
C TYR A 942 14.37 -7.79 17.33
N SER A 943 13.88 -8.14 18.52
CA SER A 943 14.51 -7.77 19.79
C SER A 943 15.97 -8.22 19.93
N SER A 944 16.33 -9.38 19.36
CA SER A 944 17.71 -9.87 19.35
C SER A 944 18.68 -9.03 18.51
N PHE A 945 18.18 -8.13 17.65
CA PHE A 945 18.98 -7.23 16.80
C PHE A 945 19.07 -5.80 17.37
N PHE A 946 18.39 -5.51 18.49
CA PHE A 946 18.43 -4.17 19.05
C PHE A 946 19.79 -3.89 19.69
N SER A 947 20.34 -2.74 19.37
CA SER A 947 21.38 -2.09 20.14
C SER A 947 20.73 -1.26 21.25
N ALA A 948 21.11 -1.55 22.48
CA ALA A 948 20.75 -0.69 23.61
C ALA A 948 21.53 0.64 23.55
N PRO A 949 20.91 1.76 23.92
CA PRO A 949 21.60 3.05 24.06
C PRO A 949 22.52 3.07 25.28
N GLU A 950 23.76 3.49 25.09
CA GLU A 950 24.67 3.91 26.15
C GLU A 950 24.59 5.43 26.31
N PHE A 951 24.17 5.93 27.48
CA PHE A 951 24.23 7.37 27.77
C PHE A 951 25.69 7.78 28.01
N VAL A 952 26.19 8.71 27.19
CA VAL A 952 27.58 9.18 27.20
C VAL A 952 27.61 10.63 27.62
N GLU A 953 28.41 10.91 28.65
CA GLU A 953 28.83 12.26 29.02
C GLU A 953 30.27 12.46 28.57
N PHE A 954 30.56 13.57 27.87
CA PHE A 954 31.89 13.82 27.32
C PHE A 954 32.30 15.28 27.46
N SER A 955 33.61 15.52 27.52
CA SER A 955 34.16 16.88 27.53
C SER A 955 34.13 17.50 26.13
N THR A 956 33.67 18.73 26.06
CA THR A 956 33.64 19.52 24.81
C THR A 956 35.01 20.13 24.52
N SER A 957 35.17 20.80 23.38
CA SER A 957 36.36 21.60 23.06
C SER A 957 36.54 22.80 24.00
N SER A 958 35.46 23.27 24.63
CA SER A 958 35.48 24.33 25.62
C SER A 958 35.90 23.81 26.99
N THR A 959 36.96 24.38 27.55
CA THR A 959 37.52 23.97 28.84
C THR A 959 36.45 23.98 29.94
N GLY A 960 36.27 22.84 30.61
CA GLY A 960 35.35 22.69 31.75
C GLY A 960 33.88 22.45 31.37
N GLN A 961 33.52 22.48 30.08
CA GLN A 961 32.16 22.19 29.64
C GLN A 961 32.00 20.72 29.21
N LYS A 962 30.84 20.15 29.57
CA LYS A 962 30.42 18.79 29.21
C LYS A 962 29.20 18.82 28.31
N ALA A 963 29.08 17.83 27.43
CA ALA A 963 27.92 17.57 26.61
C ALA A 963 27.52 16.09 26.68
N TYR A 964 26.36 15.76 26.12
CA TYR A 964 25.72 14.44 26.28
C TYR A 964 25.37 13.81 24.95
N ALA A 965 25.33 12.48 24.89
CA ALA A 965 24.93 11.74 23.70
C ALA A 965 24.40 10.34 24.07
N TYR A 966 23.77 9.68 23.11
CA TYR A 966 23.50 8.25 23.15
C TYR A 966 24.34 7.53 22.11
N PHE A 967 25.19 6.61 22.57
CA PHE A 967 25.98 5.75 21.71
C PHE A 967 25.30 4.39 21.58
N TYR A 968 25.20 3.90 20.35
CA TYR A 968 24.64 2.60 20.03
C TYR A 968 25.71 1.76 19.34
N PRO A 969 26.25 0.72 20.00
CA PRO A 969 27.19 -0.18 19.36
C PRO A 969 26.50 -1.00 18.23
N PRO A 970 27.27 -1.52 17.26
CA PRO A 970 26.71 -2.48 16.32
C PRO A 970 26.19 -3.73 17.04
N SER A 971 24.99 -4.20 16.67
CA SER A 971 24.32 -5.32 17.36
C SER A 971 23.66 -6.27 16.37
N ASN A 972 24.16 -7.50 16.25
CA ASN A 972 23.54 -8.53 15.42
C ASN A 972 23.91 -9.93 15.96
N PRO A 973 22.92 -10.80 16.24
CA PRO A 973 23.21 -12.12 16.82
C PRO A 973 23.97 -13.06 15.87
N ASN A 974 23.92 -12.78 14.56
CA ASN A 974 24.48 -13.64 13.53
C ASN A 974 25.89 -13.24 13.09
N PHE A 975 26.31 -11.99 13.37
CA PHE A 975 27.54 -11.41 12.86
C PHE A 975 28.38 -10.77 13.95
N GLN A 976 29.69 -10.78 13.75
CA GLN A 976 30.65 -10.01 14.51
C GLN A 976 31.66 -9.37 13.57
N GLY A 977 32.34 -8.30 14.01
CA GLY A 977 33.37 -7.63 13.21
C GLY A 977 34.55 -8.54 12.91
N LEU A 978 35.31 -8.22 11.86
CA LEU A 978 36.60 -8.86 11.63
C LEU A 978 37.58 -8.53 12.78
N PRO A 979 38.53 -9.43 13.09
CA PRO A 979 39.59 -9.13 14.07
C PRO A 979 40.29 -7.81 13.73
N ASP A 980 40.53 -6.99 14.75
CA ASP A 980 41.20 -5.67 14.67
C ASP A 980 40.47 -4.60 13.82
N GLU A 981 39.27 -4.89 13.29
CA GLU A 981 38.42 -3.91 12.64
C GLU A 981 37.56 -3.17 13.69
N LYS A 982 37.37 -1.86 13.52
CA LYS A 982 36.44 -1.04 14.32
C LYS A 982 35.27 -0.60 13.45
N PRO A 983 34.04 -0.48 13.96
CA PRO A 983 32.88 -0.12 13.14
C PRO A 983 32.97 1.30 12.57
N PRO A 984 32.37 1.55 11.39
CA PRO A 984 32.10 2.91 10.93
C PRO A 984 31.08 3.57 11.86
N LEU A 985 31.14 4.90 12.00
CA LEU A 985 30.24 5.65 12.87
C LEU A 985 29.33 6.55 12.03
N LEU A 986 28.03 6.52 12.30
CA LEU A 986 27.09 7.53 11.86
C LEU A 986 26.70 8.42 13.04
N VAL A 987 27.08 9.69 12.99
CA VAL A 987 26.69 10.72 13.95
C VAL A 987 25.40 11.39 13.47
N LYS A 988 24.36 11.39 14.30
CA LYS A 988 23.10 12.06 14.07
C LYS A 988 23.07 13.35 14.89
N THR A 989 22.64 14.42 14.23
CA THR A 989 22.34 15.71 14.86
C THR A 989 20.83 15.94 14.79
N HIS A 990 20.21 16.15 15.96
CA HIS A 990 18.77 16.41 16.01
C HIS A 990 18.42 17.80 15.50
N GLY A 991 17.19 17.97 15.02
CA GLY A 991 16.60 19.27 14.70
C GLY A 991 16.19 20.04 15.96
N GLY A 992 15.65 21.25 15.79
CA GLY A 992 15.31 22.16 16.90
C GLY A 992 15.85 23.56 16.59
N PRO A 993 17.13 23.87 16.88
CA PRO A 993 18.09 23.06 17.64
C PRO A 993 17.78 22.99 19.14
N THR A 994 16.86 23.82 19.65
CA THR A 994 16.33 23.71 21.02
C THR A 994 15.35 22.54 21.15
N ALA A 995 15.89 21.33 21.12
CA ALA A 995 15.20 20.07 21.36
C ALA A 995 16.20 19.06 21.96
N GLU A 996 15.90 17.77 21.92
CA GLU A 996 16.86 16.75 22.33
C GLU A 996 16.62 15.43 21.60
N THR A 997 17.66 14.60 21.54
CA THR A 997 17.54 13.17 21.26
C THR A 997 17.21 12.36 22.52
N ARG A 998 16.55 11.20 22.32
CA ARG A 998 16.06 10.28 23.35
C ARG A 998 16.67 8.89 23.17
N GLY A 999 17.05 8.25 24.27
CA GLY A 999 17.54 6.86 24.30
C GLY A 999 16.40 5.83 24.24
N ILE A 1000 15.61 5.85 23.16
CA ILE A 1000 14.44 4.99 22.95
C ILE A 1000 14.66 4.02 21.78
N LEU A 1001 13.80 3.01 21.67
CA LEU A 1001 13.76 2.14 20.50
C LEU A 1001 13.35 2.95 19.26
N ASP A 1002 14.32 3.26 18.40
CA ASP A 1002 14.15 3.90 17.09
C ASP A 1002 14.64 2.93 16.00
N LEU A 1003 13.73 2.40 15.19
CA LEU A 1003 14.07 1.43 14.14
C LEU A 1003 14.96 2.03 13.05
N SER A 1004 14.93 3.35 12.85
CA SER A 1004 15.87 4.02 11.95
C SER A 1004 17.30 3.91 12.49
N VAL A 1005 17.50 3.95 13.81
CA VAL A 1005 18.81 3.67 14.43
C VAL A 1005 19.16 2.18 14.31
N GLN A 1006 18.20 1.30 14.61
CA GLN A 1006 18.42 -0.15 14.55
C GLN A 1006 18.73 -0.65 13.14
N TYR A 1007 18.24 0.03 12.11
CA TYR A 1007 18.59 -0.24 10.71
C TYR A 1007 20.11 -0.15 10.46
N TRP A 1008 20.80 0.81 11.09
CA TRP A 1008 22.25 0.99 10.97
C TRP A 1008 23.01 0.02 11.89
N THR A 1009 22.64 -0.05 13.17
CA THR A 1009 23.36 -0.86 14.18
C THR A 1009 23.34 -2.35 13.85
N SER A 1010 22.20 -2.85 13.37
CA SER A 1010 22.06 -4.24 12.95
C SER A 1010 22.86 -4.60 11.69
N ARG A 1011 23.35 -3.60 10.95
CA ARG A 1011 24.21 -3.78 9.77
C ARG A 1011 25.69 -3.62 10.06
N GLY A 1012 26.08 -3.45 11.32
CA GLY A 1012 27.49 -3.30 11.69
C GLY A 1012 27.95 -1.85 11.79
N TRP A 1013 27.05 -0.86 11.77
CA TRP A 1013 27.42 0.54 12.02
C TRP A 1013 27.32 0.86 13.49
N ALA A 1014 28.26 1.63 14.02
CA ALA A 1014 28.03 2.34 15.27
C ALA A 1014 27.14 3.57 14.97
N TYR A 1015 26.31 3.95 15.91
CA TYR A 1015 25.45 5.12 15.80
C TYR A 1015 25.62 6.01 17.02
N LEU A 1016 25.66 7.32 16.82
CA LEU A 1016 25.80 8.30 17.88
C LEU A 1016 24.78 9.40 17.69
N ASP A 1017 23.92 9.61 18.68
CA ASP A 1017 22.93 10.70 18.67
C ASP A 1017 23.32 11.74 19.72
N VAL A 1018 23.68 12.95 19.29
CA VAL A 1018 24.36 13.95 20.14
C VAL A 1018 23.36 15.00 20.62
N ASN A 1019 23.26 15.18 21.94
CA ASN A 1019 22.62 16.31 22.58
C ASN A 1019 23.65 17.42 22.78
N TYR A 1020 23.97 18.16 21.71
CA TYR A 1020 24.96 19.24 21.73
C TYR A 1020 24.50 20.43 22.61
N GLY A 1021 25.43 21.28 23.06
CA GLY A 1021 25.10 22.50 23.81
C GLY A 1021 24.06 23.34 23.07
N GLY A 1022 22.93 23.64 23.73
CA GLY A 1022 21.71 24.13 23.08
C GLY A 1022 20.52 23.19 23.21
N SER A 1023 20.77 21.91 23.45
CA SER A 1023 19.73 20.91 23.65
C SER A 1023 18.94 21.14 24.95
N THR A 1024 17.76 20.55 25.04
CA THR A 1024 16.92 20.55 26.25
C THR A 1024 17.06 19.28 27.07
N GLY A 1025 16.46 19.23 28.26
CA GLY A 1025 16.61 18.09 29.18
C GLY A 1025 17.71 18.28 30.22
N PHE A 1026 18.47 19.39 30.14
CA PHE A 1026 19.66 19.67 30.96
C PHE A 1026 19.64 21.08 31.59
N GLY A 1027 18.48 21.74 31.60
CA GLY A 1027 18.30 23.06 32.17
C GLY A 1027 18.64 24.20 31.22
N ARG A 1028 18.22 25.41 31.60
CA ARG A 1028 18.37 26.66 30.84
C ARG A 1028 19.82 26.97 30.52
N GLU A 1029 20.73 26.80 31.48
CA GLU A 1029 22.17 27.08 31.25
C GLU A 1029 22.71 26.27 30.07
N TYR A 1030 22.33 24.99 29.95
CA TYR A 1030 22.74 24.14 28.84
C TYR A 1030 22.07 24.56 27.52
N ARG A 1031 20.77 24.89 27.58
CA ARG A 1031 19.97 25.36 26.43
C ARG A 1031 20.50 26.69 25.86
N GLU A 1032 20.95 27.59 26.72
CA GLU A 1032 21.43 28.91 26.31
C GLU A 1032 22.87 28.91 25.78
N ARG A 1033 23.61 27.79 25.89
CA ARG A 1033 24.96 27.66 25.31
C ARG A 1033 25.01 27.92 23.81
N LEU A 1034 23.89 27.74 23.11
CA LEU A 1034 23.80 27.93 21.67
C LEU A 1034 23.46 29.36 21.25
N LEU A 1035 23.05 30.23 22.18
CA LEU A 1035 22.74 31.63 21.89
C LEU A 1035 23.97 32.36 21.34
N GLY A 1036 23.85 32.95 20.16
CA GLY A 1036 24.94 33.57 19.41
C GLY A 1036 26.07 32.61 19.01
N LYS A 1037 25.89 31.30 19.14
CA LYS A 1037 26.93 30.25 18.96
C LYS A 1037 26.52 29.11 18.02
N TRP A 1038 25.36 29.20 17.37
CA TRP A 1038 24.93 28.20 16.39
C TRP A 1038 25.86 28.19 15.16
N GLY A 1039 26.28 26.99 14.72
CA GLY A 1039 27.36 26.75 13.76
C GLY A 1039 28.74 26.58 14.40
N ILE A 1040 28.84 26.71 15.74
CA ILE A 1040 30.08 26.57 16.50
C ILE A 1040 29.90 25.46 17.55
N VAL A 1041 29.05 25.69 18.55
CA VAL A 1041 28.89 24.77 19.70
C VAL A 1041 28.32 23.42 19.26
N ASP A 1042 27.25 23.45 18.46
CA ASP A 1042 26.63 22.25 17.88
C ASP A 1042 27.62 21.44 17.03
N VAL A 1043 28.42 22.12 16.21
CA VAL A 1043 29.45 21.49 15.37
C VAL A 1043 30.58 20.90 16.21
N ASP A 1044 31.11 21.66 17.17
CA ASP A 1044 32.26 21.28 17.99
C ASP A 1044 31.93 20.14 18.95
N ASP A 1045 30.73 20.12 19.52
CA ASP A 1045 30.28 19.05 20.40
C ASP A 1045 30.12 17.73 19.63
N CYS A 1046 29.54 17.77 18.43
CA CYS A 1046 29.44 16.59 17.57
C CYS A 1046 30.81 16.04 17.18
N CYS A 1047 31.75 16.92 16.81
CA CYS A 1047 33.13 16.52 16.47
C CYS A 1047 33.87 15.97 17.71
N SER A 1048 33.69 16.59 18.88
CA SER A 1048 34.33 16.18 20.14
C SER A 1048 33.86 14.80 20.58
N CYS A 1049 32.55 14.53 20.50
CA CYS A 1049 32.01 13.23 20.85
C CYS A 1049 32.53 12.12 19.93
N ALA A 1050 32.54 12.36 18.62
CA ALA A 1050 33.11 11.42 17.65
C ALA A 1050 34.59 11.12 17.94
N ARG A 1051 35.38 12.15 18.27
CA ARG A 1051 36.79 12.00 18.65
C ARG A 1051 36.97 11.16 19.92
N VAL A 1052 36.14 11.37 20.95
CA VAL A 1052 36.18 10.56 22.19
C VAL A 1052 35.93 9.07 21.89
N LEU A 1053 35.02 8.74 20.97
CA LEU A 1053 34.77 7.36 20.55
C LEU A 1053 35.94 6.77 19.76
N VAL A 1054 36.62 7.57 18.93
CA VAL A 1054 37.84 7.17 18.21
C VAL A 1054 38.96 6.87 19.20
N GLU A 1055 39.23 7.79 20.13
CA GLU A 1055 40.30 7.70 21.14
C GLU A 1055 40.09 6.52 22.09
N SER A 1056 38.84 6.24 22.47
CA SER A 1056 38.47 5.06 23.27
C SER A 1056 38.49 3.75 22.47
N GLY A 1057 38.75 3.82 21.16
CA GLY A 1057 38.86 2.66 20.29
C GLY A 1057 37.53 2.00 19.91
N LYS A 1058 36.39 2.67 20.17
CA LYS A 1058 35.05 2.16 19.88
C LYS A 1058 34.67 2.22 18.39
N VAL A 1059 35.28 3.13 17.61
CA VAL A 1059 34.93 3.37 16.19
C VAL A 1059 36.15 3.65 15.33
N ASP A 1060 35.99 3.53 14.02
CA ASP A 1060 37.03 3.81 13.02
C ASP A 1060 37.07 5.28 12.61
N GLU A 1061 38.19 5.97 12.92
CA GLU A 1061 38.46 7.37 12.57
C GLU A 1061 38.34 7.67 11.07
N ARG A 1062 38.63 6.68 10.22
CA ARG A 1062 38.59 6.84 8.77
C ARG A 1062 37.19 6.67 8.19
N ARG A 1063 36.21 6.27 9.00
CA ARG A 1063 34.84 5.95 8.58
C ARG A 1063 33.77 6.67 9.41
N LEU A 1064 34.00 7.95 9.70
CA LEU A 1064 33.04 8.81 10.39
C LEU A 1064 32.12 9.52 9.39
N CYS A 1065 30.81 9.32 9.52
CA CYS A 1065 29.78 10.00 8.73
C CYS A 1065 28.88 10.84 9.65
N ILE A 1066 28.28 11.91 9.13
CA ILE A 1066 27.34 12.75 9.87
C ILE A 1066 26.03 12.94 9.10
N THR A 1067 24.90 12.92 9.80
CA THR A 1067 23.58 13.20 9.24
C THR A 1067 22.73 14.02 10.21
N GLY A 1068 21.80 14.79 9.66
CA GLY A 1068 20.87 15.55 10.45
C GLY A 1068 19.72 16.08 9.63
N ARG A 1069 18.66 16.47 10.35
CA ARG A 1069 17.43 17.01 9.77
C ARG A 1069 17.17 18.44 10.24
N SER A 1070 16.64 19.30 9.38
CA SER A 1070 16.32 20.70 9.74
C SER A 1070 17.56 21.41 10.33
N ALA A 1071 17.49 21.95 11.55
CA ALA A 1071 18.64 22.51 12.27
C ALA A 1071 19.84 21.54 12.37
N GLY A 1072 19.61 20.22 12.53
CA GLY A 1072 20.68 19.23 12.47
C GLY A 1072 21.26 19.06 11.07
N GLY A 1073 20.45 19.28 10.03
CA GLY A 1073 20.90 19.33 8.65
C GLY A 1073 21.83 20.53 8.39
N TYR A 1074 21.61 21.66 9.08
CA TYR A 1074 22.57 22.77 9.13
C TYR A 1074 23.85 22.37 9.86
N THR A 1075 23.76 21.81 11.08
CA THR A 1075 24.94 21.35 11.83
C THR A 1075 25.76 20.35 11.00
N THR A 1076 25.10 19.46 10.26
CA THR A 1076 25.74 18.54 9.31
C THR A 1076 26.55 19.32 8.27
N LEU A 1077 25.92 20.24 7.54
CA LEU A 1077 26.60 21.02 6.50
C LEU A 1077 27.72 21.91 7.08
N ALA A 1078 27.50 22.53 8.24
CA ALA A 1078 28.48 23.35 8.93
C ALA A 1078 29.67 22.52 9.43
N SER A 1079 29.45 21.31 9.96
CA SER A 1079 30.53 20.38 10.30
C SER A 1079 31.39 20.04 9.09
N LEU A 1080 30.77 19.76 7.94
CA LEU A 1080 31.49 19.43 6.70
C LEU A 1080 32.20 20.64 6.06
N ALA A 1081 31.69 21.85 6.28
CA ALA A 1081 32.29 23.08 5.78
C ALA A 1081 33.43 23.60 6.68
N PHE A 1082 33.33 23.39 8.00
CA PHE A 1082 34.17 24.11 8.97
C PHE A 1082 35.10 23.21 9.78
N ARG A 1083 34.96 21.88 9.71
CA ARG A 1083 35.80 20.90 10.43
C ARG A 1083 36.19 19.75 9.49
N ASP A 1084 37.28 19.05 9.81
CA ASP A 1084 37.78 17.88 9.05
C ASP A 1084 37.63 16.57 9.85
N THR A 1085 36.49 16.41 10.51
CA THR A 1085 36.20 15.20 11.30
C THR A 1085 35.53 14.12 10.46
N PHE A 1086 34.54 14.48 9.64
CA PHE A 1086 33.71 13.53 8.92
C PHE A 1086 34.17 13.31 7.48
N LYS A 1087 33.91 12.12 6.95
CA LYS A 1087 34.33 11.66 5.62
C LYS A 1087 33.19 11.58 4.61
N ALA A 1088 31.94 11.77 5.05
CA ALA A 1088 30.77 12.08 4.22
C ALA A 1088 29.63 12.58 5.12
N GLY A 1089 28.61 13.21 4.54
CA GLY A 1089 27.38 13.47 5.28
C GLY A 1089 26.09 13.58 4.47
N ALA A 1090 24.98 13.52 5.19
CA ALA A 1090 23.62 13.56 4.63
C ALA A 1090 22.77 14.61 5.34
N SER A 1091 22.35 15.65 4.61
CA SER A 1091 21.51 16.72 5.15
C SER A 1091 20.07 16.59 4.64
N LEU A 1092 19.11 16.51 5.55
CA LEU A 1092 17.68 16.38 5.24
C LEU A 1092 16.99 17.71 5.55
N TYR A 1093 16.45 18.38 4.53
CA TYR A 1093 15.80 19.69 4.59
C TYR A 1093 16.56 20.64 5.53
N GLY A 1094 17.88 20.67 5.35
CA GLY A 1094 18.83 21.42 6.17
C GLY A 1094 19.18 22.77 5.57
N ILE A 1095 19.70 23.66 6.42
CA ILE A 1095 19.95 25.05 6.05
C ILE A 1095 21.40 25.18 5.58
N GLY A 1096 21.59 25.75 4.40
CA GLY A 1096 22.91 26.05 3.82
C GLY A 1096 23.24 27.54 3.79
N ASP A 1097 22.22 28.39 3.83
CA ASP A 1097 22.27 29.85 3.69
C ASP A 1097 21.42 30.47 4.81
N LEU A 1098 22.07 30.90 5.90
CA LEU A 1098 21.37 31.46 7.06
C LEU A 1098 20.69 32.79 6.71
N SER A 1099 21.28 33.59 5.83
CA SER A 1099 20.72 34.86 5.40
C SER A 1099 19.44 34.65 4.58
N LEU A 1100 19.42 33.64 3.71
CA LEU A 1100 18.21 33.25 2.99
C LEU A 1100 17.13 32.73 3.95
N LEU A 1101 17.50 31.90 4.94
CA LEU A 1101 16.53 31.39 5.91
C LEU A 1101 15.85 32.52 6.67
N ARG A 1102 16.65 33.49 7.15
CA ARG A 1102 16.15 34.68 7.86
C ARG A 1102 15.12 35.46 7.03
N ALA A 1103 15.28 35.49 5.71
CA ALA A 1103 14.39 36.24 4.82
C ALA A 1103 13.09 35.50 4.45
N GLU A 1104 13.09 34.15 4.49
CA GLU A 1104 12.03 33.33 3.87
C GLU A 1104 11.28 32.40 4.84
N THR A 1105 11.75 32.24 6.08
CA THR A 1105 11.10 31.34 7.05
C THR A 1105 9.75 31.88 7.55
N HIS A 1106 8.97 31.00 8.16
CA HIS A 1106 7.65 31.31 8.73
C HIS A 1106 7.73 32.19 9.98
N LYS A 1107 6.60 32.81 10.34
CA LYS A 1107 6.50 33.79 11.44
C LYS A 1107 7.13 33.26 12.73
N PHE A 1108 6.81 32.03 13.16
CA PHE A 1108 7.21 31.52 14.48
C PHE A 1108 8.74 31.45 14.65
N GLU A 1109 9.51 31.18 13.59
CA GLU A 1109 10.97 31.10 13.67
C GLU A 1109 11.70 32.30 13.05
N SER A 1110 10.99 33.31 12.54
CA SER A 1110 11.57 34.45 11.78
C SER A 1110 12.68 35.23 12.51
N HIS A 1111 12.62 35.29 13.85
CA HIS A 1111 13.64 35.92 14.68
C HIS A 1111 14.47 34.92 15.50
N TYR A 1112 14.20 33.63 15.37
CA TYR A 1112 14.90 32.60 16.14
C TYR A 1112 16.38 32.51 15.74
N THR A 1113 16.68 32.61 14.44
CA THR A 1113 18.05 32.63 13.96
C THR A 1113 18.85 33.84 14.44
N ASP A 1114 18.20 34.99 14.69
CA ASP A 1114 18.90 36.18 15.22
C ASP A 1114 19.49 35.89 16.60
N ASN A 1115 18.72 35.22 17.46
CA ASN A 1115 19.16 34.82 18.79
C ASN A 1115 20.26 33.74 18.73
N LEU A 1116 20.16 32.79 17.81
CA LEU A 1116 21.08 31.65 17.70
C LEU A 1116 22.41 31.99 17.00
N VAL A 1117 22.38 32.76 15.92
CA VAL A 1117 23.55 33.07 15.09
C VAL A 1117 24.32 34.25 15.66
N GLY A 1118 23.62 35.31 16.09
CA GLY A 1118 24.21 36.55 16.58
C GLY A 1118 24.18 37.66 15.54
N ASN A 1119 25.30 38.34 15.33
CA ASN A 1119 25.35 39.55 14.48
C ASN A 1119 25.42 39.25 12.96
N GLU A 1120 25.32 40.29 12.13
CA GLU A 1120 25.36 40.18 10.67
C GLU A 1120 26.63 39.48 10.13
N ASN A 1121 27.79 39.71 10.75
CA ASN A 1121 29.03 39.03 10.34
C ASN A 1121 28.92 37.52 10.59
N ALA A 1122 28.29 37.11 11.71
CA ALA A 1122 28.10 35.71 12.03
C ALA A 1122 27.19 34.99 11.01
N TYR A 1123 26.16 35.67 10.47
CA TYR A 1123 25.34 35.11 9.39
C TYR A 1123 26.16 34.75 8.16
N TYR A 1124 27.12 35.60 7.77
CA TYR A 1124 28.03 35.29 6.68
C TYR A 1124 29.01 34.18 7.07
N GLU A 1125 29.72 34.34 8.19
CA GLU A 1125 30.80 33.45 8.65
C GLU A 1125 30.36 32.02 8.93
N ARG A 1126 29.07 31.82 9.23
CA ARG A 1126 28.53 30.52 9.64
C ARG A 1126 27.60 29.89 8.62
N SER A 1127 27.32 30.55 7.51
CA SER A 1127 26.57 29.95 6.41
C SER A 1127 27.45 29.03 5.56
N PRO A 1128 27.18 27.71 5.50
CA PRO A 1128 27.99 26.78 4.71
C PRO A 1128 28.15 27.17 3.23
N ILE A 1129 27.14 27.81 2.63
CA ILE A 1129 27.16 28.25 1.22
C ILE A 1129 28.30 29.24 0.92
N ASN A 1130 28.75 30.02 1.91
CA ASN A 1130 29.81 31.03 1.72
C ASN A 1130 31.21 30.41 1.76
N PHE A 1131 31.33 29.13 2.11
CA PHE A 1131 32.60 28.43 2.29
C PHE A 1131 32.63 27.09 1.56
N VAL A 1132 31.98 27.03 0.40
CA VAL A 1132 31.92 25.84 -0.48
C VAL A 1132 33.30 25.24 -0.75
N ASP A 1133 34.34 26.08 -0.88
CA ASP A 1133 35.74 25.64 -1.08
C ASP A 1133 36.29 24.78 0.05
N LYS A 1134 35.77 24.92 1.27
CA LYS A 1134 36.22 24.16 2.44
C LYS A 1134 35.61 22.77 2.56
N PHE A 1135 34.54 22.47 1.80
CA PHE A 1135 34.02 21.11 1.77
C PHE A 1135 35.04 20.17 1.11
N THR A 1136 35.45 19.12 1.81
CA THR A 1136 36.46 18.16 1.32
C THR A 1136 35.91 16.77 1.05
N CYS A 1137 34.64 16.52 1.40
CA CYS A 1137 34.06 15.19 1.35
C CYS A 1137 32.66 15.16 0.71
N PRO A 1138 32.14 13.97 0.37
CA PRO A 1138 30.84 13.80 -0.29
C PRO A 1138 29.63 14.22 0.56
N VAL A 1139 28.61 14.77 -0.12
CA VAL A 1139 27.35 15.22 0.51
C VAL A 1139 26.12 14.69 -0.23
N ILE A 1140 25.11 14.20 0.48
CA ILE A 1140 23.78 13.92 -0.09
C ILE A 1140 22.71 14.78 0.60
N LEU A 1141 21.78 15.31 -0.20
CA LEU A 1141 20.72 16.22 0.24
C LEU A 1141 19.34 15.61 -0.05
N PHE A 1142 18.41 15.75 0.89
CA PHE A 1142 17.01 15.34 0.72
C PHE A 1142 16.08 16.50 1.06
N GLN A 1143 15.05 16.76 0.24
CA GLN A 1143 14.20 17.93 0.41
C GLN A 1143 12.73 17.63 0.06
N GLY A 1144 11.79 18.09 0.89
CA GLY A 1144 10.37 18.15 0.55
C GLY A 1144 10.07 19.44 -0.20
N LEU A 1145 9.29 19.36 -1.28
CA LEU A 1145 9.01 20.53 -2.13
C LEU A 1145 7.96 21.48 -1.55
N ASP A 1146 7.15 21.01 -0.59
CA ASP A 1146 6.13 21.82 0.09
C ASP A 1146 6.60 22.31 1.47
N ASP A 1147 7.91 22.26 1.74
CA ASP A 1147 8.52 22.70 2.99
C ASP A 1147 8.51 24.23 3.09
N LYS A 1148 7.83 24.75 4.12
CA LYS A 1148 7.73 26.18 4.45
C LYS A 1148 8.65 26.60 5.61
N VAL A 1149 9.26 25.64 6.29
CA VAL A 1149 10.20 25.90 7.39
C VAL A 1149 11.62 26.06 6.84
N VAL A 1150 12.06 25.12 5.99
CA VAL A 1150 13.32 25.21 5.25
C VAL A 1150 13.02 25.11 3.75
N PRO A 1151 12.89 26.25 3.05
CA PRO A 1151 12.50 26.27 1.64
C PRO A 1151 13.45 25.43 0.75
N PRO A 1152 12.94 24.80 -0.33
CA PRO A 1152 13.75 23.94 -1.20
C PRO A 1152 14.99 24.59 -1.82
N ASP A 1153 14.97 25.91 -1.96
CA ASP A 1153 16.08 26.68 -2.53
C ASP A 1153 17.36 26.61 -1.67
N GLN A 1154 17.24 26.32 -0.37
CA GLN A 1154 18.37 26.02 0.51
C GLN A 1154 19.19 24.83 -0.01
N ALA A 1155 18.51 23.69 -0.25
CA ALA A 1155 19.15 22.47 -0.75
C ALA A 1155 19.68 22.65 -2.18
N ARG A 1156 18.91 23.32 -3.05
CA ARG A 1156 19.31 23.57 -4.45
C ARG A 1156 20.57 24.42 -4.56
N LYS A 1157 20.70 25.49 -3.76
CA LYS A 1157 21.88 26.36 -3.74
C LYS A 1157 23.14 25.58 -3.37
N ILE A 1158 23.11 24.85 -2.26
CA ILE A 1158 24.25 24.03 -1.81
C ILE A 1158 24.59 22.94 -2.84
N TYR A 1159 23.58 22.22 -3.36
CA TYR A 1159 23.78 21.21 -4.39
C TYR A 1159 24.54 21.78 -5.60
N LYS A 1160 24.07 22.92 -6.12
CA LYS A 1160 24.66 23.57 -7.28
C LYS A 1160 26.11 23.98 -7.01
N ALA A 1161 26.37 24.63 -5.87
CA ALA A 1161 27.70 25.10 -5.54
C ALA A 1161 28.71 23.95 -5.34
N LEU A 1162 28.34 22.89 -4.61
CA LEU A 1162 29.19 21.71 -4.42
C LEU A 1162 29.45 20.96 -5.73
N LYS A 1163 28.45 20.92 -6.61
CA LYS A 1163 28.58 20.31 -7.94
C LYS A 1163 29.50 21.11 -8.84
N GLU A 1164 29.43 22.44 -8.83
CA GLU A 1164 30.33 23.33 -9.58
C GLU A 1164 31.77 23.23 -9.08
N LYS A 1165 31.97 23.02 -7.76
CA LYS A 1165 33.27 22.69 -7.17
C LYS A 1165 33.83 21.32 -7.61
N GLY A 1166 32.98 20.43 -8.12
CA GLY A 1166 33.37 19.07 -8.52
C GLY A 1166 33.40 18.06 -7.37
N LEU A 1167 32.76 18.37 -6.23
CA LEU A 1167 32.62 17.40 -5.14
C LEU A 1167 31.56 16.34 -5.46
N PRO A 1168 31.73 15.10 -4.96
CA PRO A 1168 30.67 14.11 -5.01
C PRO A 1168 29.40 14.57 -4.25
N VAL A 1169 28.36 14.96 -4.98
CA VAL A 1169 27.11 15.47 -4.39
C VAL A 1169 25.85 14.91 -5.06
N ALA A 1170 24.82 14.63 -4.26
CA ALA A 1170 23.50 14.21 -4.72
C ALA A 1170 22.38 15.05 -4.06
N LEU A 1171 21.27 15.23 -4.79
CA LEU A 1171 20.06 15.90 -4.30
C LEU A 1171 18.86 15.03 -4.68
N VAL A 1172 17.97 14.78 -3.71
CA VAL A 1172 16.69 14.09 -3.87
C VAL A 1172 15.58 15.03 -3.41
N GLU A 1173 14.59 15.25 -4.26
CA GLU A 1173 13.44 16.11 -3.99
C GLU A 1173 12.14 15.29 -4.02
N TYR A 1174 11.22 15.56 -3.09
CA TYR A 1174 9.96 14.84 -2.96
C TYR A 1174 8.74 15.77 -3.11
N GLU A 1175 7.91 15.48 -4.11
CA GLU A 1175 6.61 16.16 -4.31
C GLU A 1175 5.58 15.72 -3.25
N GLY A 1176 4.81 16.68 -2.73
CA GLY A 1176 3.80 16.42 -1.71
C GLY A 1176 4.36 16.12 -0.32
N GLU A 1177 5.63 16.44 -0.06
CA GLU A 1177 6.26 16.36 1.26
C GLU A 1177 6.56 17.77 1.78
N GLN A 1178 6.19 18.01 3.03
CA GLN A 1178 6.44 19.26 3.77
C GLN A 1178 7.72 19.14 4.63
N HIS A 1179 7.85 19.97 5.67
CA HIS A 1179 8.90 19.82 6.68
C HIS A 1179 8.76 18.46 7.41
N GLY A 1180 9.68 17.55 7.12
CA GLY A 1180 9.69 16.16 7.58
C GLY A 1180 8.86 15.20 6.73
N PHE A 1181 9.48 14.11 6.29
CA PHE A 1181 8.84 13.12 5.42
C PHE A 1181 7.77 12.30 6.16
N ARG A 1182 6.64 12.04 5.51
CA ARG A 1182 5.48 11.33 6.09
C ARG A 1182 5.02 10.15 5.23
N LYS A 1183 5.30 10.14 3.92
CA LYS A 1183 4.93 9.04 3.03
C LYS A 1183 5.93 7.89 3.18
N ALA A 1184 5.43 6.67 3.30
CA ALA A 1184 6.25 5.49 3.58
C ALA A 1184 7.33 5.26 2.52
N GLU A 1185 6.99 5.48 1.24
CA GLU A 1185 7.89 5.36 0.10
C GLU A 1185 9.07 6.35 0.15
N ASN A 1186 8.84 7.58 0.62
CA ASN A 1186 9.87 8.61 0.72
C ASN A 1186 10.80 8.37 1.92
N ILE A 1187 10.24 7.90 3.04
CA ILE A 1187 11.03 7.50 4.22
C ILE A 1187 11.95 6.33 3.86
N LYS A 1188 11.39 5.29 3.23
CA LYS A 1188 12.14 4.12 2.74
C LYS A 1188 13.28 4.56 1.82
N PHE A 1189 12.95 5.29 0.76
CA PHE A 1189 13.93 5.69 -0.25
C PHE A 1189 15.06 6.53 0.35
N THR A 1190 14.73 7.46 1.26
CA THR A 1190 15.71 8.30 1.96
C THR A 1190 16.71 7.46 2.77
N LEU A 1191 16.23 6.49 3.53
CA LEU A 1191 17.09 5.64 4.37
C LEU A 1191 18.02 4.75 3.52
N GLU A 1192 17.48 4.18 2.44
CA GLU A 1192 18.27 3.38 1.49
C GLU A 1192 19.33 4.22 0.78
N GLN A 1193 18.98 5.42 0.30
CA GLN A 1193 19.93 6.29 -0.40
C GLN A 1193 21.07 6.72 0.51
N GLN A 1194 20.79 7.03 1.78
CA GLN A 1194 21.84 7.34 2.75
C GLN A 1194 22.80 6.17 2.95
N MET A 1195 22.28 4.96 3.17
CA MET A 1195 23.10 3.74 3.32
C MET A 1195 23.97 3.49 2.09
N VAL A 1196 23.39 3.57 0.91
CA VAL A 1196 24.12 3.36 -0.35
C VAL A 1196 25.21 4.41 -0.53
N PHE A 1197 24.92 5.66 -0.23
CA PHE A 1197 25.86 6.77 -0.36
C PHE A 1197 27.08 6.57 0.56
N PHE A 1198 26.86 6.33 1.86
CA PHE A 1198 27.96 6.14 2.81
C PHE A 1198 28.73 4.83 2.60
N ALA A 1199 28.04 3.72 2.32
CA ALA A 1199 28.71 2.44 2.10
C ALA A 1199 29.66 2.48 0.88
N ARG A 1200 29.28 3.19 -0.19
CA ARG A 1200 30.10 3.31 -1.40
C ARG A 1200 31.29 4.25 -1.23
N LEU A 1201 31.10 5.38 -0.56
CA LEU A 1201 32.09 6.46 -0.54
C LEU A 1201 33.01 6.42 0.68
N VAL A 1202 32.56 5.80 1.78
CA VAL A 1202 33.30 5.73 3.05
C VAL A 1202 33.51 4.29 3.48
N GLY A 1203 32.50 3.43 3.31
CA GLY A 1203 32.54 2.05 3.78
C GLY A 1203 33.48 1.12 3.00
N ASN A 1204 33.68 1.36 1.70
CA ASN A 1204 34.38 0.44 0.78
C ASN A 1204 33.82 -1.00 0.79
N PHE A 1205 32.56 -1.17 1.18
CA PHE A 1205 31.86 -2.46 1.19
C PHE A 1205 30.56 -2.36 0.41
N LYS A 1206 30.07 -3.51 -0.06
CA LYS A 1206 28.68 -3.61 -0.53
C LYS A 1206 27.80 -3.76 0.72
N PRO A 1207 26.85 -2.85 0.97
CA PRO A 1207 25.96 -3.00 2.11
C PRO A 1207 25.21 -4.34 1.99
N GLY A 1208 24.97 -5.02 3.11
CA GLY A 1208 24.31 -6.33 3.20
C GLY A 1208 22.81 -6.30 2.88
N MET A 1209 22.39 -5.42 1.97
CA MET A 1209 21.03 -5.19 1.49
C MET A 1209 20.94 -5.56 0.00
N ASP A 1210 19.75 -5.98 -0.45
CA ASP A 1210 19.53 -6.20 -1.87
C ASP A 1210 19.42 -4.86 -2.61
N LEU A 1211 20.55 -4.38 -3.15
CA LEU A 1211 20.65 -3.10 -3.87
C LEU A 1211 19.85 -3.05 -5.19
N ARG A 1212 19.07 -4.08 -5.53
CA ARG A 1212 18.27 -4.15 -6.76
C ARG A 1212 17.06 -3.20 -6.76
N GLN A 1213 16.59 -2.72 -5.60
CA GLN A 1213 15.46 -1.78 -5.48
C GLN A 1213 15.84 -0.29 -5.69
N VAL A 1214 17.13 0.08 -5.72
CA VAL A 1214 17.61 1.48 -5.89
C VAL A 1214 17.95 1.82 -7.36
N ARG A 1215 17.10 1.48 -8.33
CA ARG A 1215 17.41 1.68 -9.78
C ARG A 1215 16.94 2.99 -10.41
N ASN A 1216 15.98 3.71 -9.82
CA ASN A 1216 15.67 5.07 -10.29
C ASN A 1216 16.76 6.10 -9.93
N ALA A 1217 17.60 5.80 -8.92
CA ALA A 1217 18.78 6.61 -8.61
C ALA A 1217 19.97 6.35 -9.54
N GLY A 1218 19.91 5.32 -10.40
CA GLY A 1218 20.98 4.99 -11.35
C GLY A 1218 21.29 6.12 -12.32
N LYS A 1219 20.30 6.91 -12.76
CA LYS A 1219 20.57 8.11 -13.57
C LYS A 1219 21.22 9.25 -12.76
N PHE A 1220 21.03 9.30 -11.44
CA PHE A 1220 21.58 10.34 -10.56
C PHE A 1220 23.00 10.02 -10.05
N LEU A 1221 23.29 8.75 -9.72
CA LEU A 1221 24.58 8.33 -9.14
C LEU A 1221 25.63 7.90 -10.18
N ILE A 1222 25.25 7.59 -11.45
CA ILE A 1222 26.21 7.20 -12.50
C ILE A 1222 27.17 8.34 -12.89
N LYS A 1223 26.85 9.62 -12.61
CA LYS A 1223 27.76 10.75 -12.86
C LYS A 1223 28.90 10.90 -11.84
N LEU A 1224 28.91 10.15 -10.74
CA LEU A 1224 29.97 10.23 -9.72
C LEU A 1224 31.20 9.37 -10.04
N LYS A 1225 31.08 8.42 -10.98
CA LYS A 1225 32.22 7.60 -11.43
C LYS A 1225 33.23 8.34 -12.33
N SER A 1226 32.91 9.55 -12.79
CA SER A 1226 33.78 10.32 -13.70
C SER A 1226 34.60 11.42 -13.02
N ALA A 1227 34.62 11.50 -11.69
CA ALA A 1227 35.35 12.55 -10.95
C ALA A 1227 36.17 12.03 -9.74
N CYS A 1228 36.48 10.72 -9.69
CA CYS A 1228 37.51 10.16 -8.82
C CYS A 1228 38.75 9.77 -9.64
#